data_AF-A0A437QHD8-F1
#
_entry.id   AF-A0A437QHD8-F1
#
_cell.length_a   1.000
_cell.length_b   1.000
_cell.length_c   1.000
_cell.angle_alpha   90.00
_cell.angle_beta   90.00
_cell.angle_gamma   90.00
#
_symmetry.space_group_name_H-M   'P 1'
#
loop_
_entity.id
_entity.type
_entity.pdbx_description
1 polymer ?
#
loop_
_entity_poly.entity_id
_entity_poly.type
_entity_poly.pdbx_seq_one_letter_code
_entity_poly.pdbx_strand_id
1 'polypeptide(L)'
;MSAMTEFERFRDALLEHLPRPVAEGPVILSRDRLQVTSDGVTLRDLAQLIADLGGGVGFAPEDVPLQALRLSDLDLYRVPATGQVDLSFTVSWDDHPVSLGGTLAFRLGSARFEWIARKLRATATVGLDIDGQQLDATLELPAQVVRLTLQPGPEAEAILHARGLADASGPHLARASMLASIPLRFADLYVELEDLFSIGPVTLARAAGTLDLAASTGVEVSADALFRVDLGKKGKIEIEAEAKVGPGGWWVAGRFDAAKKGISIQDVIDAVSAHEHHSLTLPAPLAGLALRHLDLELDSKAGSYSFAATLDWRHDAELEVQVVKTADGPSLTGKMTLGAVTLTLDLESKDGTLLAAGYEAAGTRPLSLADIADALGADAAGVLKGIDVHVAAIGLVSDAKGNALIAAEIDAGIDLSRLGNLPVVGGFLPHGGRLGLMLDPYFLSAKFPKGQIDTARGMLPGKAHVPDKAKPGAHLSAVLQLGDLVEVLDGAQQGATGPAPPSKPAPAAPAPATSAGLDWSEIGMALGPLHVHRVGHKIGNGRADLAFDAELSVAGLSLGLNGLGAGYNFKTRSLTPHLNGAGLHIQRGTVEIGAAFLQDEGDFVGSATIGVPRFTLHALGAFTMLGDTPSVFAFGALDMPLGGPVFFFVEGLAGGVGVHRRLKMPEVSEVHRFPLLTAARQKAAGDAPDEDPLEQLKALHDYVAPELGEYFLAAGIKFNSFQLLHCEAVAIVSFGRSFEVDLVGTASYAVPPGRLKETPALAHVDIDLVARVAPERGEMSVQGLINPRSYVYSPLCHLSGGFAFSSWSSGAHAGDFVLSVGGYRRGYLAQAHHKHYPRVPRVELKFQVTPEVYIKGDGYFALTPSEVMVGGGLHVQVNDGSLHAWADFTLDVLIGWEPFHYDASMHIGIGARWKCFHTSASANLHVWGPDFSGTANVDWWIFSFDIDFGSGAPPFAPPISWIDFQAKFLGIDKRAAAEKTLGISIHEGQVGKLGDIPVVAAAALKLGTSTLVPVSKATLGKGKKAKNVKITKPKGGFGMPPMWGIKLNKSEVTIEITLDGADVAADFEAVPEMAGVPAALWHPGRKVPQGAAPINAVTGFTLHHRKRVTPGDSKTLTFGDVEYGDDIPDIAEQFWGPPDPFTGADAKDLPRDELAELGLDTTGLTMADPVLAGVS
;
A
#
# COMPACT_ATOMS: atom_id res chain seq x y z
N MET A 1 -12.27 68.99 -68.72
CA MET A 1 -11.18 69.75 -68.06
C MET A 1 -10.59 68.84 -67.00
N SER A 2 -9.28 68.58 -67.04
CA SER A 2 -8.59 67.91 -65.91
C SER A 2 -8.39 68.94 -64.80
N ALA A 3 -8.52 68.55 -63.54
CA ALA A 3 -8.23 69.44 -62.42
C ALA A 3 -6.72 69.68 -62.29
N MET A 4 -6.31 70.95 -62.12
CA MET A 4 -4.91 71.30 -61.81
C MET A 4 -4.48 70.69 -60.48
N THR A 5 -3.29 70.09 -60.48
CA THR A 5 -2.62 69.56 -59.29
C THR A 5 -2.15 70.67 -58.35
N GLU A 6 -1.90 70.33 -57.08
CA GLU A 6 -1.42 71.26 -56.06
C GLU A 6 -0.07 71.88 -56.43
N PHE A 7 0.82 71.09 -57.05
CA PHE A 7 2.10 71.58 -57.60
C PHE A 7 1.90 72.62 -58.71
N GLU A 8 0.98 72.35 -59.65
CA GLU A 8 0.69 73.29 -60.74
C GLU A 8 0.12 74.61 -60.19
N ARG A 9 -0.76 74.58 -59.17
CA ARG A 9 -1.25 75.81 -58.52
C ARG A 9 -0.13 76.61 -57.85
N PHE A 10 0.73 75.95 -57.06
CA PHE A 10 1.83 76.64 -56.38
C PHE A 10 2.87 77.19 -57.35
N ARG A 11 3.24 76.40 -58.35
CA ARG A 11 4.13 76.81 -59.44
C ARG A 11 3.55 78.01 -60.19
N ASP A 12 2.29 77.97 -60.59
CA ASP A 12 1.69 79.02 -61.41
C ASP A 12 1.50 80.31 -60.61
N ALA A 13 1.10 80.23 -59.32
CA ALA A 13 1.06 81.38 -58.42
C ALA A 13 2.46 82.00 -58.18
N LEU A 14 3.49 81.17 -57.94
CA LEU A 14 4.87 81.65 -57.83
C LEU A 14 5.35 82.32 -59.13
N LEU A 15 5.01 81.76 -60.30
CA LEU A 15 5.36 82.32 -61.60
C LEU A 15 4.61 83.62 -61.95
N GLU A 16 3.45 83.90 -61.37
CA GLU A 16 2.78 85.21 -61.51
C GLU A 16 3.52 86.33 -60.74
N HIS A 17 4.13 86.01 -59.59
CA HIS A 17 4.86 86.98 -58.76
C HIS A 17 6.37 87.04 -59.02
N LEU A 18 6.92 86.09 -59.79
CA LEU A 18 8.31 86.13 -60.28
C LEU A 18 8.41 87.01 -61.54
N PRO A 19 9.49 87.80 -61.71
CA PRO A 19 9.67 88.62 -62.91
C PRO A 19 9.77 87.73 -64.17
N ARG A 20 9.03 88.09 -65.22
CA ARG A 20 8.91 87.26 -66.44
C ARG A 20 10.28 86.92 -67.04
N PRO A 21 10.56 85.64 -67.38
CA PRO A 21 11.89 85.21 -67.80
C PRO A 21 12.28 85.84 -69.15
N VAL A 22 13.37 86.57 -69.15
CA VAL A 22 14.15 86.88 -70.37
C VAL A 22 14.90 85.60 -70.76
N ALA A 23 15.07 85.36 -72.06
CA ALA A 23 15.26 84.03 -72.66
C ALA A 23 16.49 83.20 -72.21
N GLU A 24 17.42 83.76 -71.43
CA GLU A 24 18.51 83.04 -70.76
C GLU A 24 18.63 83.60 -69.31
N GLY A 25 18.26 82.84 -68.29
CA GLY A 25 18.15 83.32 -66.91
C GLY A 25 17.95 82.22 -65.84
N PRO A 26 18.06 82.56 -64.54
CA PRO A 26 18.40 81.62 -63.45
C PRO A 26 17.23 80.80 -62.86
N VAL A 27 16.29 80.38 -63.72
CA VAL A 27 15.08 79.63 -63.30
C VAL A 27 15.05 78.26 -63.96
N ILE A 28 15.11 77.19 -63.15
CA ILE A 28 14.98 75.82 -63.62
C ILE A 28 13.52 75.39 -63.41
N LEU A 29 12.79 75.25 -64.52
CA LEU A 29 11.40 74.79 -64.50
C LEU A 29 11.26 73.42 -65.18
N SER A 30 10.68 72.47 -64.47
CA SER A 30 10.39 71.12 -64.92
C SER A 30 8.96 70.71 -64.53
N ARG A 31 8.53 69.51 -64.93
CA ARG A 31 7.18 69.00 -64.64
C ARG A 31 6.86 68.94 -63.14
N ASP A 32 7.87 68.68 -62.31
CA ASP A 32 7.72 68.39 -60.88
C ASP A 32 8.67 69.23 -59.99
N ARG A 33 9.34 70.27 -60.54
CA ARG A 33 10.22 71.20 -59.79
C ARG A 33 10.35 72.58 -60.45
N LEU A 34 10.31 73.64 -59.64
CA LEU A 34 10.62 75.05 -59.95
C LEU A 34 11.70 75.50 -58.98
N GLN A 35 12.90 75.79 -59.48
CA GLN A 35 14.02 76.31 -58.68
C GLN A 35 14.46 77.68 -59.22
N VAL A 36 14.75 78.62 -58.32
CA VAL A 36 15.20 79.99 -58.61
C VAL A 36 16.46 80.27 -57.79
N THR A 37 17.61 80.36 -58.45
CA THR A 37 18.90 80.66 -57.81
C THR A 37 19.40 82.01 -58.32
N SER A 38 18.87 83.09 -57.75
CA SER A 38 19.16 84.47 -58.17
C SER A 38 19.36 85.37 -56.97
N ASP A 39 20.56 85.92 -56.82
CA ASP A 39 20.81 86.98 -55.85
C ASP A 39 19.97 88.22 -56.19
N GLY A 40 19.15 88.66 -55.24
CA GLY A 40 18.63 90.03 -55.23
C GLY A 40 17.30 90.29 -55.94
N VAL A 41 16.40 89.30 -56.03
CA VAL A 41 15.01 89.59 -56.45
C VAL A 41 14.32 90.42 -55.35
N THR A 42 14.11 91.71 -55.59
CA THR A 42 13.33 92.59 -54.69
C THR A 42 11.84 92.29 -54.82
N LEU A 43 11.28 91.59 -53.83
CA LEU A 43 9.93 91.04 -53.87
C LEU A 43 8.94 91.93 -53.11
N ARG A 44 7.92 92.44 -53.81
CA ARG A 44 6.79 93.13 -53.15
C ARG A 44 5.76 92.14 -52.56
N ASP A 45 5.64 90.96 -53.16
CA ASP A 45 4.48 90.08 -52.92
C ASP A 45 4.80 88.76 -52.19
N LEU A 46 6.09 88.47 -51.89
CA LEU A 46 6.45 87.24 -51.17
C LEU A 46 5.87 87.20 -49.74
N ALA A 47 5.72 88.36 -49.09
CA ALA A 47 5.05 88.45 -47.80
C ALA A 47 3.57 88.05 -47.88
N GLN A 48 2.89 88.33 -49.00
CA GLN A 48 1.51 87.89 -49.23
C GLN A 48 1.48 86.38 -49.49
N LEU A 49 2.40 85.85 -50.32
CA LEU A 49 2.54 84.41 -50.55
C LEU A 49 2.77 83.62 -49.24
N ILE A 50 3.63 84.14 -48.36
CA ILE A 50 3.92 83.53 -47.05
C ILE A 50 2.71 83.67 -46.09
N ALA A 51 1.97 84.79 -46.13
CA ALA A 51 0.75 84.96 -45.34
C ALA A 51 -0.36 83.99 -45.78
N ASP A 52 -0.54 83.81 -47.09
CA ASP A 52 -1.52 82.89 -47.68
C ASP A 52 -1.14 81.42 -47.43
N LEU A 53 0.16 81.09 -47.41
CA LEU A 53 0.72 79.78 -47.03
C LEU A 53 0.65 79.49 -45.52
N GLY A 54 0.89 80.51 -44.69
CA GLY A 54 1.15 80.40 -43.26
C GLY A 54 -0.04 80.74 -42.35
N GLY A 55 -1.19 81.09 -42.91
CA GLY A 55 -2.40 81.39 -42.12
C GLY A 55 -2.39 82.75 -41.42
N GLY A 56 -1.73 83.76 -42.00
CA GLY A 56 -1.80 85.15 -41.54
C GLY A 56 -0.89 85.52 -40.35
N VAL A 57 0.14 84.73 -40.04
CA VAL A 57 1.14 85.09 -39.02
C VAL A 57 2.09 86.16 -39.57
N GLY A 58 2.15 87.33 -38.91
CA GLY A 58 3.06 88.42 -39.26
C GLY A 58 4.53 87.99 -39.16
N PHE A 59 5.20 87.92 -40.30
CA PHE A 59 6.52 87.28 -40.42
C PHE A 59 7.71 88.22 -40.13
N ALA A 60 7.58 89.52 -40.42
CA ALA A 60 8.60 90.52 -40.09
C ALA A 60 8.21 91.30 -38.82
N PRO A 61 9.17 91.72 -37.97
CA PRO A 61 8.92 92.76 -36.97
C PRO A 61 8.41 94.04 -37.66
N GLU A 62 7.47 94.77 -37.04
CA GLU A 62 6.79 95.93 -37.65
C GLU A 62 7.77 97.03 -38.13
N ASP A 63 8.94 97.12 -37.51
CA ASP A 63 9.98 98.12 -37.79
C ASP A 63 10.93 97.75 -38.95
N VAL A 64 10.84 96.55 -39.53
CA VAL A 64 11.74 96.12 -40.62
C VAL A 64 11.16 96.50 -41.99
N PRO A 65 11.81 97.39 -42.77
CA PRO A 65 11.31 97.77 -44.08
C PRO A 65 11.40 96.58 -45.04
N LEU A 66 10.25 96.11 -45.56
CA LEU A 66 10.15 94.97 -46.49
C LEU A 66 11.05 95.08 -47.74
N GLN A 67 11.53 96.28 -48.07
CA GLN A 67 12.48 96.56 -49.16
C GLN A 67 13.91 96.07 -48.88
N ALA A 68 14.26 95.79 -47.62
CA ALA A 68 15.56 95.26 -47.20
C ALA A 68 15.68 93.73 -47.37
N LEU A 69 14.55 93.02 -47.48
CA LEU A 69 14.53 91.58 -47.68
C LEU A 69 15.21 91.21 -49.01
N ARG A 70 16.08 90.20 -48.97
CA ARG A 70 16.66 89.56 -50.16
C ARG A 70 16.38 88.07 -50.12
N LEU A 71 15.83 87.56 -51.22
CA LEU A 71 15.73 86.12 -51.50
C LEU A 71 17.00 85.69 -52.22
N SER A 72 17.63 84.59 -51.78
CA SER A 72 18.90 84.09 -52.33
C SER A 72 18.79 82.70 -52.97
N ASP A 73 17.95 81.83 -52.41
CA ASP A 73 17.63 80.49 -52.93
C ASP A 73 16.14 80.22 -52.71
N LEU A 74 15.47 79.67 -53.72
CA LEU A 74 14.09 79.19 -53.64
C LEU A 74 13.93 77.92 -54.47
N ASP A 75 13.35 76.89 -53.87
CA ASP A 75 13.16 75.59 -54.49
C ASP A 75 11.78 75.02 -54.11
N LEU A 76 10.92 74.86 -55.11
CA LEU A 76 9.60 74.26 -55.01
C LEU A 76 9.63 72.93 -55.78
N TYR A 77 9.41 71.80 -55.12
CA TYR A 77 9.38 70.51 -55.79
C TYR A 77 8.26 69.61 -55.30
N ARG A 78 7.88 68.66 -56.16
CA ARG A 78 6.90 67.64 -55.87
C ARG A 78 7.61 66.34 -55.51
N VAL A 79 7.36 65.84 -54.31
CA VAL A 79 7.95 64.60 -53.80
C VAL A 79 7.41 63.40 -54.60
N PRO A 80 8.24 62.65 -55.37
CA PRO A 80 7.73 61.65 -56.31
C PRO A 80 6.95 60.50 -55.67
N ALA A 81 7.28 60.14 -54.41
CA ALA A 81 6.68 59.01 -53.70
C ALA A 81 5.30 59.31 -53.07
N THR A 82 5.05 60.57 -52.70
CA THR A 82 3.84 60.97 -51.95
C THR A 82 2.95 61.95 -52.73
N GLY A 83 3.46 62.57 -53.79
CA GLY A 83 2.77 63.61 -54.55
C GLY A 83 2.67 64.96 -53.84
N GLN A 84 3.22 65.05 -52.62
CA GLN A 84 3.33 66.25 -51.78
C GLN A 84 4.13 67.35 -52.47
N VAL A 85 3.82 68.61 -52.15
CA VAL A 85 4.56 69.79 -52.62
C VAL A 85 5.32 70.36 -51.43
N ASP A 86 6.64 70.47 -51.58
CA ASP A 86 7.52 71.09 -50.59
C ASP A 86 8.18 72.33 -51.19
N LEU A 87 8.37 73.35 -50.37
CA LEU A 87 8.96 74.64 -50.72
C LEU A 87 10.03 75.00 -49.69
N SER A 88 11.26 75.26 -50.12
CA SER A 88 12.30 75.87 -49.28
C SER A 88 12.79 77.17 -49.88
N PHE A 89 13.12 78.15 -49.04
CA PHE A 89 13.76 79.39 -49.46
C PHE A 89 14.56 80.05 -48.34
N THR A 90 15.57 80.85 -48.71
CA THR A 90 16.40 81.60 -47.75
C THR A 90 16.19 83.10 -47.89
N VAL A 91 16.08 83.78 -46.75
CA VAL A 91 15.91 85.23 -46.63
C VAL A 91 17.09 85.80 -45.86
N SER A 92 17.71 86.87 -46.37
CA SER A 92 18.72 87.65 -45.66
C SER A 92 18.27 89.09 -45.41
N TRP A 93 18.81 89.68 -44.32
CA TRP A 93 18.48 91.03 -43.83
C TRP A 93 19.68 91.99 -43.81
N ASP A 94 20.79 91.62 -44.45
CA ASP A 94 22.03 92.40 -44.51
C ASP A 94 22.54 92.86 -43.12
N ASP A 95 22.42 91.98 -42.12
CA ASP A 95 22.90 92.16 -40.74
C ASP A 95 22.27 93.37 -40.01
N HIS A 96 20.98 93.59 -40.25
CA HIS A 96 20.20 94.69 -39.69
C HIS A 96 20.11 94.58 -38.15
N PRO A 97 20.43 95.66 -37.40
CA PRO A 97 20.21 95.69 -35.95
C PRO A 97 18.72 95.83 -35.64
N VAL A 98 18.24 95.04 -34.68
CA VAL A 98 16.84 95.04 -34.19
C VAL A 98 16.84 94.93 -32.66
N SER A 99 15.81 95.46 -32.00
CA SER A 99 15.61 95.33 -30.56
C SER A 99 14.26 94.71 -30.24
N LEU A 100 14.23 93.74 -29.34
CA LEU A 100 13.00 93.14 -28.80
C LEU A 100 12.72 93.77 -27.44
N GLY A 101 11.54 94.41 -27.32
CA GLY A 101 11.06 95.00 -26.06
C GLY A 101 11.90 96.17 -25.52
N GLY A 102 12.91 96.64 -26.25
CA GLY A 102 13.79 97.73 -25.84
C GLY A 102 14.97 97.35 -24.93
N THR A 103 15.13 96.06 -24.60
CA THR A 103 16.14 95.60 -23.61
C THR A 103 17.18 94.63 -24.17
N LEU A 104 16.83 93.87 -25.22
CA LEU A 104 17.75 92.95 -25.90
C LEU A 104 18.05 93.49 -27.29
N ALA A 105 19.34 93.67 -27.58
CA ALA A 105 19.85 94.08 -28.88
C ALA A 105 20.45 92.87 -29.61
N PHE A 106 20.15 92.74 -30.89
CA PHE A 106 20.64 91.65 -31.72
C PHE A 106 20.74 92.07 -33.20
N ARG A 107 21.48 91.29 -33.98
CA ARG A 107 21.66 91.52 -35.42
C ARG A 107 21.04 90.37 -36.21
N LEU A 108 20.22 90.69 -37.21
CA LEU A 108 19.55 89.72 -38.07
C LEU A 108 20.40 89.42 -39.31
N GLY A 109 21.10 88.29 -39.32
CA GLY A 109 21.89 87.85 -40.47
C GLY A 109 21.03 87.26 -41.59
N SER A 110 20.66 85.98 -41.43
CA SER A 110 19.80 85.26 -42.38
C SER A 110 18.94 84.21 -41.68
N ALA A 111 17.84 83.83 -42.33
CA ALA A 111 16.96 82.75 -41.89
C ALA A 111 16.49 81.92 -43.08
N ARG A 112 16.42 80.61 -42.86
CA ARG A 112 15.99 79.63 -43.84
C ARG A 112 14.58 79.17 -43.52
N PHE A 113 13.72 79.11 -44.53
CA PHE A 113 12.32 78.74 -44.47
C PHE A 113 12.10 77.45 -45.22
N GLU A 114 11.40 76.52 -44.59
CA GLU A 114 11.08 75.21 -45.17
C GLU A 114 9.62 74.90 -44.88
N TRP A 115 8.78 74.94 -45.92
CA TRP A 115 7.41 74.46 -45.92
C TRP A 115 7.41 73.03 -46.45
N ILE A 116 7.48 72.08 -45.53
CA ILE A 116 7.59 70.65 -45.82
C ILE A 116 6.41 69.94 -45.15
N ALA A 117 5.74 69.04 -45.88
CA ALA A 117 4.57 68.29 -45.38
C ALA A 117 3.47 69.20 -44.77
N ARG A 118 3.23 70.36 -45.41
CA ARG A 118 2.31 71.43 -44.98
C ARG A 118 2.64 72.08 -43.63
N LYS A 119 3.85 71.91 -43.09
CA LYS A 119 4.34 72.63 -41.90
C LYS A 119 5.45 73.59 -42.32
N LEU A 120 5.34 74.85 -41.87
CA LEU A 120 6.41 75.84 -42.02
C LEU A 120 7.38 75.71 -40.83
N ARG A 121 8.67 75.55 -41.12
CA ARG A 121 9.77 75.69 -40.16
C ARG A 121 10.63 76.88 -40.58
N ALA A 122 11.15 77.61 -39.59
CA ALA A 122 12.17 78.62 -39.84
C ALA A 122 13.30 78.52 -38.81
N THR A 123 14.53 78.66 -39.28
CA THR A 123 15.72 78.72 -38.43
C THR A 123 16.47 80.00 -38.73
N ALA A 124 16.73 80.81 -37.70
CA ALA A 124 17.46 82.07 -37.79
C ALA A 124 18.73 82.01 -36.94
N THR A 125 19.84 82.47 -37.50
CA THR A 125 21.08 82.71 -36.75
C THR A 125 21.11 84.18 -36.33
N VAL A 126 21.36 84.43 -35.05
CA VAL A 126 21.26 85.75 -34.44
C VAL A 126 22.48 85.98 -33.55
N GLY A 127 23.23 87.05 -33.80
CA GLY A 127 24.30 87.50 -32.92
C GLY A 127 23.72 88.19 -31.69
N LEU A 128 24.03 87.69 -30.50
CA LEU A 128 23.52 88.19 -29.22
C LEU A 128 24.64 88.87 -28.45
N ASP A 129 24.49 90.16 -28.15
CA ASP A 129 25.50 90.98 -27.48
C ASP A 129 25.24 91.02 -25.96
N ILE A 130 26.22 90.59 -25.16
CA ILE A 130 26.19 90.67 -23.70
C ILE A 130 27.45 91.39 -23.23
N ASP A 131 27.29 92.58 -22.64
CA ASP A 131 28.36 93.43 -22.11
C ASP A 131 29.54 93.67 -23.10
N GLY A 132 29.28 93.67 -24.42
CA GLY A 132 30.29 93.89 -25.46
C GLY A 132 31.01 92.63 -25.95
N GLN A 133 30.45 91.45 -25.67
CA GLN A 133 30.90 90.15 -26.19
C GLN A 133 29.78 89.53 -27.05
N GLN A 134 30.13 89.00 -28.22
CA GLN A 134 29.18 88.39 -29.17
C GLN A 134 29.04 86.89 -28.91
N LEU A 135 27.81 86.41 -28.80
CA LEU A 135 27.48 84.99 -28.65
C LEU A 135 26.60 84.52 -29.82
N ASP A 136 26.96 83.40 -30.42
CA ASP A 136 26.16 82.74 -31.46
C ASP A 136 24.90 82.12 -30.86
N ALA A 137 23.72 82.65 -31.23
CA ALA A 137 22.43 82.11 -30.85
C ALA A 137 21.68 81.55 -32.06
N THR A 138 21.01 80.41 -31.89
CA THR A 138 20.11 79.82 -32.89
C THR A 138 18.68 79.81 -32.37
N LEU A 139 17.75 80.32 -33.18
CA LEU A 139 16.31 80.37 -32.89
C LEU A 139 15.54 79.48 -33.89
N GLU A 140 14.67 78.61 -33.37
CA GLU A 140 13.74 77.82 -34.18
C GLU A 140 12.27 78.24 -34.01
N LEU A 141 11.57 78.41 -35.14
CA LEU A 141 10.15 78.75 -35.23
C LEU A 141 9.37 77.65 -35.99
N PRO A 142 8.09 77.38 -35.64
CA PRO A 142 7.28 78.07 -34.62
C PRO A 142 7.49 77.57 -33.19
N ALA A 143 8.49 76.70 -32.95
CA ALA A 143 8.73 76.09 -31.64
C ALA A 143 9.11 77.08 -30.52
N GLN A 144 9.62 78.27 -30.89
CA GLN A 144 10.08 79.31 -29.96
C GLN A 144 11.16 78.78 -29.00
N VAL A 145 12.11 77.96 -29.49
CA VAL A 145 13.23 77.43 -28.68
C VAL A 145 14.52 78.14 -29.06
N VAL A 146 15.28 78.55 -28.04
CA VAL A 146 16.60 79.16 -28.14
C VAL A 146 17.65 78.19 -27.60
N ARG A 147 18.74 78.01 -28.35
CA ARG A 147 19.93 77.28 -27.91
C ARG A 147 21.13 78.22 -27.83
N LEU A 148 21.84 78.17 -26.70
CA LEU A 148 23.10 78.86 -26.45
C LEU A 148 24.18 77.84 -26.09
N THR A 149 25.43 78.04 -26.50
CA THR A 149 26.54 77.14 -26.15
C THR A 149 27.82 77.94 -26.04
N LEU A 150 28.56 77.73 -24.95
CA LEU A 150 29.83 78.39 -24.68
C LEU A 150 30.95 77.35 -24.82
N GLN A 151 31.81 77.53 -25.82
CA GLN A 151 32.99 76.70 -26.06
C GLN A 151 34.16 77.16 -25.16
N PRO A 152 35.10 76.27 -24.78
CA PRO A 152 36.29 76.67 -24.02
C PRO A 152 37.15 77.68 -24.79
N GLY A 153 37.53 78.77 -24.13
CA GLY A 153 38.33 79.84 -24.72
C GLY A 153 38.55 81.01 -23.75
N PRO A 154 39.44 81.96 -24.10
CA PRO A 154 39.84 83.04 -23.19
C PRO A 154 38.68 83.97 -22.80
N GLU A 155 37.66 84.10 -23.64
CA GLU A 155 36.44 84.88 -23.34
C GLU A 155 35.57 84.18 -22.28
N ALA A 156 35.51 82.84 -22.30
CA ALA A 156 34.80 82.06 -21.29
C ALA A 156 35.52 82.10 -19.92
N GLU A 157 36.86 81.97 -19.91
CA GLU A 157 37.66 82.13 -18.69
C GLU A 157 37.56 83.55 -18.11
N ALA A 158 37.55 84.58 -18.98
CA ALA A 158 37.36 85.96 -18.55
C ALA A 158 36.00 86.18 -17.84
N ILE A 159 34.92 85.53 -18.31
CA ILE A 159 33.60 85.59 -17.66
C ILE A 159 33.64 84.92 -16.27
N LEU A 160 34.30 83.77 -16.13
CA LEU A 160 34.43 83.07 -14.84
C LEU A 160 35.23 83.88 -13.81
N HIS A 161 36.36 84.46 -14.24
CA HIS A 161 37.17 85.34 -13.40
C HIS A 161 36.42 86.63 -13.03
N ALA A 162 35.71 87.26 -13.97
CA ALA A 162 34.94 88.49 -13.73
C ALA A 162 33.75 88.29 -12.76
N ARG A 163 33.29 87.06 -12.57
CA ARG A 163 32.26 86.69 -11.58
C ARG A 163 32.82 86.06 -10.30
N GLY A 164 34.14 85.93 -10.17
CA GLY A 164 34.82 85.43 -8.97
C GLY A 164 34.68 83.93 -8.73
N LEU A 165 34.46 83.14 -9.80
CA LEU A 165 34.24 81.69 -9.72
C LEU A 165 35.52 80.85 -9.86
N ALA A 166 36.63 81.46 -10.28
CA ALA A 166 37.95 80.83 -10.37
C ALA A 166 39.09 81.86 -10.19
N ASP A 167 40.24 81.41 -9.69
CA ASP A 167 41.51 82.16 -9.67
C ASP A 167 42.55 81.49 -10.60
N ALA A 168 43.78 82.03 -10.67
CA ALA A 168 44.81 81.58 -11.62
C ALA A 168 45.39 80.18 -11.36
N SER A 169 44.85 79.46 -10.37
CA SER A 169 45.19 78.07 -10.01
C SER A 169 43.93 77.23 -9.68
N GLY A 170 42.75 77.73 -10.05
CA GLY A 170 41.46 77.13 -9.76
C GLY A 170 40.96 76.18 -10.86
N PRO A 171 39.72 75.67 -10.72
CA PRO A 171 39.16 74.64 -11.61
C PRO A 171 38.94 75.17 -13.04
N HIS A 172 39.23 74.32 -14.02
CA HIS A 172 39.06 74.62 -15.44
C HIS A 172 37.66 74.24 -15.95
N LEU A 173 37.02 75.11 -16.74
CA LEU A 173 35.73 74.85 -17.37
C LEU A 173 35.90 74.02 -18.65
N ALA A 174 35.47 72.76 -18.61
CA ALA A 174 35.51 71.88 -19.77
C ALA A 174 34.36 72.17 -20.76
N ARG A 175 33.16 72.55 -20.26
CA ARG A 175 31.98 72.83 -21.10
C ARG A 175 30.88 73.60 -20.36
N ALA A 176 30.16 74.47 -21.08
CA ALA A 176 28.87 75.00 -20.64
C ALA A 176 27.85 75.13 -21.81
N SER A 177 26.59 74.75 -21.59
CA SER A 177 25.53 74.88 -22.61
C SER A 177 24.14 75.05 -22.01
N MET A 178 23.27 75.80 -22.71
CA MET A 178 21.89 76.09 -22.29
C MET A 178 20.89 75.89 -23.44
N LEU A 179 19.73 75.29 -23.15
CA LEU A 179 18.59 75.17 -24.05
C LEU A 179 17.34 75.68 -23.34
N ALA A 180 16.54 76.57 -23.94
CA ALA A 180 15.34 77.12 -23.28
C ALA A 180 14.22 77.47 -24.27
N SER A 181 12.97 77.46 -23.80
CA SER A 181 11.81 77.92 -24.57
C SER A 181 11.48 79.40 -24.35
N ILE A 182 10.75 79.99 -25.29
CA ILE A 182 10.09 81.29 -25.18
C ILE A 182 8.57 81.06 -25.34
N PRO A 183 7.72 81.65 -24.48
CA PRO A 183 8.06 82.07 -23.12
C PRO A 183 8.68 80.91 -22.33
N LEU A 184 9.41 81.23 -21.25
CA LEU A 184 10.19 80.25 -20.47
C LEU A 184 9.25 79.20 -19.83
N ARG A 185 9.30 77.96 -20.35
CA ARG A 185 8.54 76.79 -19.86
C ARG A 185 9.47 75.63 -19.50
N PHE A 186 10.59 75.53 -20.19
CA PHE A 186 11.72 74.72 -19.77
C PHE A 186 13.05 75.45 -20.02
N ALA A 187 14.06 75.11 -19.24
CA ALA A 187 15.45 75.52 -19.43
C ALA A 187 16.41 74.45 -18.87
N ASP A 188 17.29 73.93 -19.70
CA ASP A 188 18.26 72.90 -19.34
C ASP A 188 19.67 73.53 -19.37
N LEU A 189 20.45 73.35 -18.30
CA LEU A 189 21.80 73.92 -18.14
C LEU A 189 22.80 72.84 -17.72
N TYR A 190 23.95 72.78 -18.41
CA TYR A 190 25.06 71.87 -18.09
C TYR A 190 26.37 72.61 -17.87
N VAL A 191 27.14 72.19 -16.86
CA VAL A 191 28.47 72.71 -16.51
C VAL A 191 29.40 71.57 -16.07
N GLU A 192 30.65 71.58 -16.53
CA GLU A 192 31.67 70.57 -16.21
C GLU A 192 33.02 71.21 -15.80
N LEU A 193 33.60 70.73 -14.70
CA LEU A 193 34.85 71.25 -14.09
C LEU A 193 35.88 70.13 -13.86
N GLU A 194 37.16 70.44 -14.11
CA GLU A 194 38.29 69.53 -13.90
C GLU A 194 39.33 70.11 -12.93
N ASP A 195 40.16 69.22 -12.33
CA ASP A 195 41.29 69.53 -11.44
C ASP A 195 40.94 70.36 -10.17
N LEU A 196 39.94 69.90 -9.40
CA LEU A 196 39.37 70.70 -8.30
C LEU A 196 40.26 70.87 -7.06
N PHE A 197 40.78 69.79 -6.44
CA PHE A 197 41.76 69.89 -5.34
C PHE A 197 42.44 68.56 -4.95
N SER A 198 43.48 68.63 -4.12
CA SER A 198 44.11 67.48 -3.44
C SER A 198 44.42 67.76 -1.96
N ILE A 199 44.10 66.82 -1.07
CA ILE A 199 44.40 66.85 0.37
C ILE A 199 44.97 65.50 0.82
N GLY A 200 46.25 65.49 1.20
CA GLY A 200 46.91 64.27 1.69
C GLY A 200 46.94 63.17 0.62
N PRO A 201 46.51 61.93 0.93
CA PRO A 201 46.43 60.85 -0.05
C PRO A 201 45.20 60.94 -0.97
N VAL A 202 44.33 61.95 -0.81
CA VAL A 202 43.04 62.08 -1.52
C VAL A 202 43.06 63.20 -2.57
N THR A 203 42.62 62.90 -3.80
CA THR A 203 42.46 63.87 -4.89
C THR A 203 41.02 63.82 -5.42
N LEU A 204 40.38 64.98 -5.60
CA LEU A 204 39.13 65.13 -6.35
C LEU A 204 39.49 65.55 -7.79
N ALA A 205 39.31 64.64 -8.74
CA ALA A 205 39.85 64.81 -10.10
C ALA A 205 38.89 65.51 -11.07
N ARG A 206 37.58 65.31 -10.93
CA ARG A 206 36.53 65.82 -11.83
C ARG A 206 35.23 66.03 -11.06
N ALA A 207 34.46 67.04 -11.45
CA ALA A 207 33.09 67.24 -11.00
C ALA A 207 32.25 67.87 -12.13
N ALA A 208 31.08 67.31 -12.41
CA ALA A 208 30.13 67.89 -13.37
C ALA A 208 28.74 68.03 -12.76
N GLY A 209 27.89 68.84 -13.39
CA GLY A 209 26.54 69.08 -12.90
C GLY A 209 25.55 69.52 -13.99
N THR A 210 24.32 69.04 -13.86
CA THR A 210 23.15 69.47 -14.64
C THR A 210 22.13 70.18 -13.74
N LEU A 211 21.44 71.15 -14.31
CA LEU A 211 20.30 71.84 -13.74
C LEU A 211 19.18 71.86 -14.78
N ASP A 212 18.13 71.08 -14.53
CA ASP A 212 16.97 71.01 -15.40
C ASP A 212 15.78 71.72 -14.75
N LEU A 213 15.22 72.69 -15.47
CA LEU A 213 14.08 73.49 -15.04
C LEU A 213 12.89 73.20 -15.96
N ALA A 214 11.85 72.52 -15.47
CA ALA A 214 10.63 72.29 -16.24
C ALA A 214 9.39 72.68 -15.42
N ALA A 215 8.49 73.47 -16.04
CA ALA A 215 7.32 74.05 -15.38
C ALA A 215 6.31 73.02 -14.80
N SER A 216 6.44 71.73 -15.16
CA SER A 216 5.59 70.63 -14.69
C SER A 216 6.19 69.80 -13.55
N THR A 217 7.51 69.83 -13.33
CA THR A 217 8.21 68.91 -12.41
C THR A 217 9.04 69.62 -11.34
N GLY A 218 9.35 70.90 -11.50
CA GLY A 218 10.16 71.68 -10.57
C GLY A 218 11.63 71.77 -11.00
N VAL A 219 12.51 72.01 -10.04
CA VAL A 219 13.96 72.07 -10.24
C VAL A 219 14.57 70.72 -9.89
N GLU A 220 15.35 70.14 -10.79
CA GLU A 220 16.12 68.92 -10.54
C GLU A 220 17.61 69.20 -10.77
N VAL A 221 18.46 68.71 -9.86
CA VAL A 221 19.92 68.92 -9.89
C VAL A 221 20.61 67.58 -9.70
N SER A 222 21.53 67.25 -10.59
CA SER A 222 22.43 66.09 -10.41
C SER A 222 23.89 66.50 -10.58
N ALA A 223 24.76 65.84 -9.81
CA ALA A 223 26.20 66.07 -9.81
C ALA A 223 26.97 64.75 -9.63
N ASP A 224 28.02 64.55 -10.42
CA ASP A 224 28.97 63.45 -10.33
C ASP A 224 30.35 63.94 -9.87
N ALA A 225 31.04 63.13 -9.06
CA ALA A 225 32.36 63.45 -8.51
C ALA A 225 33.27 62.20 -8.41
N LEU A 226 34.51 62.32 -8.87
CA LEU A 226 35.49 61.21 -8.86
C LEU A 226 36.63 61.46 -7.86
N PHE A 227 36.73 60.61 -6.84
CA PHE A 227 37.77 60.66 -5.82
C PHE A 227 38.82 59.54 -6.01
N ARG A 228 40.09 59.87 -5.80
CA ARG A 228 41.21 58.91 -5.81
C ARG A 228 41.96 58.94 -4.49
N VAL A 229 42.28 57.77 -3.93
CA VAL A 229 42.98 57.61 -2.65
C VAL A 229 44.20 56.70 -2.79
N ASP A 230 45.39 57.19 -2.45
CA ASP A 230 46.65 56.43 -2.54
C ASP A 230 47.07 55.87 -1.16
N LEU A 231 47.08 54.53 -1.00
CA LEU A 231 47.50 53.83 0.23
C LEU A 231 48.96 53.36 0.17
N GLY A 232 49.77 53.87 -0.77
CA GLY A 232 51.17 53.55 -0.92
C GLY A 232 51.41 52.07 -1.30
N LYS A 233 52.30 51.38 -0.58
CA LYS A 233 52.69 49.99 -0.92
C LYS A 233 51.56 48.95 -0.84
N LYS A 234 50.41 49.30 -0.26
CA LYS A 234 49.23 48.41 -0.16
C LYS A 234 48.28 48.53 -1.37
N GLY A 235 48.42 49.56 -2.21
CA GLY A 235 47.61 49.77 -3.42
C GLY A 235 47.04 51.18 -3.54
N LYS A 236 46.27 51.41 -4.60
CA LYS A 236 45.43 52.60 -4.78
C LYS A 236 43.96 52.19 -4.72
N ILE A 237 43.12 53.10 -4.28
CA ILE A 237 41.66 52.98 -4.28
C ILE A 237 41.11 54.10 -5.16
N GLU A 238 40.20 53.77 -6.07
CA GLU A 238 39.36 54.76 -6.75
C GLU A 238 37.95 54.64 -6.16
N ILE A 239 37.31 55.79 -5.90
CA ILE A 239 35.95 55.88 -5.34
C ILE A 239 35.18 56.84 -6.24
N GLU A 240 34.26 56.29 -7.02
CA GLU A 240 33.30 57.06 -7.81
C GLU A 240 32.05 57.33 -6.96
N ALA A 241 31.53 58.55 -6.99
CA ALA A 241 30.34 58.95 -6.25
C ALA A 241 29.44 59.85 -7.11
N GLU A 242 28.19 59.43 -7.30
CA GLU A 242 27.17 60.19 -8.01
C GLU A 242 26.04 60.56 -7.03
N ALA A 243 25.54 61.80 -7.12
CA ALA A 243 24.47 62.31 -6.27
C ALA A 243 23.38 63.02 -7.09
N LYS A 244 22.12 62.62 -6.88
CA LYS A 244 20.95 63.28 -7.49
C LYS A 244 20.05 63.87 -6.41
N VAL A 245 19.63 65.11 -6.58
CA VAL A 245 18.79 65.86 -5.63
C VAL A 245 17.63 66.52 -6.35
N GLY A 246 16.43 66.04 -6.06
CA GLY A 246 15.16 66.62 -6.51
C GLY A 246 14.13 66.68 -5.37
N PRO A 247 12.89 67.12 -5.63
CA PRO A 247 11.84 67.28 -4.60
C PRO A 247 11.41 65.99 -3.86
N GLY A 248 12.04 64.84 -4.15
CA GLY A 248 11.64 63.52 -3.67
C GLY A 248 12.67 62.72 -2.88
N GLY A 249 13.91 63.19 -2.68
CA GLY A 249 14.95 62.47 -1.92
C GLY A 249 16.36 62.62 -2.50
N TRP A 250 17.32 61.90 -1.92
CA TRP A 250 18.70 61.79 -2.40
C TRP A 250 19.11 60.31 -2.61
N TRP A 251 20.03 60.09 -3.55
CA TRP A 251 20.60 58.78 -3.89
C TRP A 251 22.12 58.90 -3.99
N VAL A 252 22.85 57.89 -3.50
CA VAL A 252 24.32 57.81 -3.53
C VAL A 252 24.77 56.37 -3.78
N ALA A 253 25.74 56.18 -4.66
CA ALA A 253 26.43 54.91 -4.89
C ALA A 253 27.96 55.05 -4.76
N GLY A 254 28.65 53.93 -4.51
CA GLY A 254 30.11 53.86 -4.44
C GLY A 254 30.65 52.46 -4.66
N ARG A 255 31.85 52.38 -5.25
CA ARG A 255 32.52 51.13 -5.69
C ARG A 255 33.95 51.04 -5.17
N PHE A 256 34.44 49.82 -4.93
CA PHE A 256 35.80 49.50 -4.49
C PHE A 256 36.37 48.26 -5.23
N ASP A 257 37.61 48.37 -5.69
CA ASP A 257 38.36 47.31 -6.38
C ASP A 257 39.77 47.14 -5.77
N ALA A 258 40.15 45.92 -5.35
CA ALA A 258 41.44 45.66 -4.69
C ALA A 258 42.54 45.17 -5.65
N ALA A 259 43.78 45.68 -5.47
CA ALA A 259 44.92 45.32 -6.30
C ALA A 259 45.47 43.90 -6.02
N LYS A 260 45.24 42.96 -6.95
CA LYS A 260 45.88 41.62 -7.18
C LYS A 260 46.03 40.60 -6.03
N LYS A 261 46.15 40.97 -4.74
CA LYS A 261 46.33 40.02 -3.62
C LYS A 261 45.17 39.94 -2.61
N GLY A 262 44.13 40.76 -2.78
CA GLY A 262 43.03 40.87 -1.82
C GLY A 262 43.44 41.52 -0.49
N ILE A 263 42.46 41.93 0.31
CA ILE A 263 42.66 42.49 1.65
C ILE A 263 41.75 41.71 2.61
N SER A 264 42.22 41.32 3.81
CA SER A 264 41.34 40.58 4.72
C SER A 264 40.17 41.45 5.19
N ILE A 265 38.99 40.86 5.41
CA ILE A 265 37.82 41.61 5.91
C ILE A 265 38.15 42.30 7.24
N GLN A 266 38.94 41.64 8.10
CA GLN A 266 39.39 42.22 9.37
C GLN A 266 40.32 43.44 9.17
N ASP A 267 41.26 43.41 8.22
CA ASP A 267 42.12 44.57 7.91
C ASP A 267 41.31 45.78 7.42
N VAL A 268 40.22 45.56 6.68
CA VAL A 268 39.32 46.65 6.21
C VAL A 268 38.55 47.24 7.38
N ILE A 269 37.98 46.40 8.24
CA ILE A 269 37.26 46.84 9.46
C ILE A 269 38.22 47.61 10.38
N ASP A 270 39.41 47.07 10.65
CA ASP A 270 40.39 47.70 11.54
C ASP A 270 40.89 49.06 11.00
N ALA A 271 40.97 49.23 9.67
CA ALA A 271 41.33 50.50 9.04
C ALA A 271 40.24 51.58 9.15
N VAL A 272 38.96 51.19 9.15
CA VAL A 272 37.81 52.11 9.30
C VAL A 272 37.54 52.41 10.78
N SER A 273 37.52 51.38 11.64
CA SER A 273 37.37 51.50 13.09
C SER A 273 38.53 52.24 13.78
N ALA A 274 39.63 52.53 13.08
CA ALA A 274 40.69 53.41 13.58
C ALA A 274 40.22 54.86 13.84
N HIS A 275 39.10 55.29 13.26
CA HIS A 275 38.54 56.64 13.44
C HIS A 275 37.22 56.70 14.25
N GLU A 276 36.46 55.60 14.37
CA GLU A 276 35.24 55.58 15.18
C GLU A 276 35.20 54.37 16.14
N HIS A 277 34.85 54.63 17.41
CA HIS A 277 35.11 53.77 18.57
C HIS A 277 34.23 52.51 18.73
N HIS A 278 33.90 51.81 17.63
CA HIS A 278 33.13 50.56 17.67
C HIS A 278 33.92 49.38 17.09
N SER A 279 34.01 48.30 17.87
CA SER A 279 34.59 47.02 17.46
C SER A 279 33.49 46.00 17.14
N LEU A 280 33.70 45.23 16.08
CA LEU A 280 32.70 44.30 15.52
C LEU A 280 33.38 42.96 15.27
N THR A 281 32.87 41.88 15.88
CA THR A 281 33.53 40.57 15.89
C THR A 281 32.78 39.57 15.01
N LEU A 282 33.44 39.06 13.96
CA LEU A 282 32.83 38.13 13.00
C LEU A 282 32.93 36.65 13.43
N PRO A 283 32.01 35.78 12.96
CA PRO A 283 32.11 34.33 13.11
C PRO A 283 33.40 33.76 12.49
N ALA A 284 33.94 32.70 13.11
CA ALA A 284 35.24 32.12 12.76
C ALA A 284 35.44 31.75 11.27
N PRO A 285 34.44 31.28 10.50
CA PRO A 285 34.62 31.01 9.07
C PRO A 285 34.80 32.28 8.21
N LEU A 286 34.27 33.43 8.64
CA LEU A 286 34.22 34.66 7.85
C LEU A 286 35.39 35.60 8.13
N ALA A 287 35.92 35.61 9.37
CA ALA A 287 36.97 36.53 9.79
C ALA A 287 38.32 36.36 9.04
N GLY A 288 38.55 35.21 8.38
CA GLY A 288 39.79 34.90 7.66
C GLY A 288 39.75 35.10 6.14
N LEU A 289 38.64 35.59 5.58
CA LEU A 289 38.44 35.70 4.14
C LEU A 289 39.06 36.98 3.55
N ALA A 290 39.51 36.90 2.30
CA ALA A 290 40.09 38.03 1.56
C ALA A 290 39.08 38.65 0.60
N LEU A 291 38.81 39.95 0.77
CA LEU A 291 37.94 40.76 -0.07
C LEU A 291 38.66 41.18 -1.37
N ARG A 292 37.98 41.00 -2.50
CA ARG A 292 38.47 41.35 -3.85
C ARG A 292 37.79 42.58 -4.44
N HIS A 293 36.47 42.66 -4.28
CA HIS A 293 35.58 43.64 -4.90
C HIS A 293 34.45 43.97 -3.91
N LEU A 294 33.97 45.22 -3.92
CA LEU A 294 32.87 45.70 -3.09
C LEU A 294 32.08 46.84 -3.77
N ASP A 295 30.77 46.64 -3.97
CA ASP A 295 29.83 47.67 -4.40
C ASP A 295 28.84 48.04 -3.27
N LEU A 296 28.41 49.31 -3.23
CA LEU A 296 27.52 49.90 -2.21
C LEU A 296 26.54 50.93 -2.82
N GLU A 297 25.25 50.85 -2.49
CA GLU A 297 24.20 51.76 -2.96
C GLU A 297 23.20 52.13 -1.86
N LEU A 298 22.75 53.40 -1.83
CA LEU A 298 21.86 53.97 -0.81
C LEU A 298 20.82 54.92 -1.45
N ASP A 299 19.52 54.61 -1.25
CA ASP A 299 18.39 55.45 -1.69
C ASP A 299 17.58 55.96 -0.48
N SER A 300 17.55 57.29 -0.28
CA SER A 300 16.86 57.91 0.87
C SER A 300 15.34 57.95 0.75
N LYS A 301 14.79 57.74 -0.45
CA LYS A 301 13.35 57.79 -0.76
C LYS A 301 12.73 56.40 -0.64
N ALA A 302 13.42 55.38 -1.13
CA ALA A 302 13.03 53.98 -1.02
C ALA A 302 13.38 53.37 0.35
N GLY A 303 14.38 53.93 1.06
CA GLY A 303 14.84 53.40 2.35
C GLY A 303 15.61 52.07 2.25
N SER A 304 16.08 51.77 1.04
CA SER A 304 16.82 50.58 0.64
C SER A 304 18.33 50.84 0.63
N TYR A 305 19.10 49.77 0.86
CA TYR A 305 20.54 49.73 0.65
C TYR A 305 20.91 48.41 -0.04
N SER A 306 21.98 48.42 -0.83
CA SER A 306 22.59 47.22 -1.39
C SER A 306 24.10 47.17 -1.10
N PHE A 307 24.62 45.96 -0.97
CA PHE A 307 26.02 45.64 -0.73
C PHE A 307 26.34 44.36 -1.52
N ALA A 308 27.44 44.33 -2.28
CA ALA A 308 27.89 43.12 -2.97
C ALA A 308 29.40 42.96 -2.81
N ALA A 309 29.87 41.75 -2.49
CA ALA A 309 31.27 41.47 -2.17
C ALA A 309 31.74 40.11 -2.72
N THR A 310 33.00 40.05 -3.18
CA THR A 310 33.64 38.81 -3.67
C THR A 310 34.80 38.39 -2.77
N LEU A 311 34.81 37.12 -2.34
CA LEU A 311 35.68 36.56 -1.30
C LEU A 311 36.41 35.28 -1.75
N ASP A 312 37.70 35.15 -1.43
CA ASP A 312 38.47 33.91 -1.67
C ASP A 312 38.16 32.85 -0.57
N TRP A 313 37.76 31.62 -0.95
CA TRP A 313 37.37 30.50 -0.05
C TRP A 313 38.35 29.29 -0.14
N ARG A 314 38.12 28.23 0.65
CA ARG A 314 39.01 27.03 0.68
C ARG A 314 38.94 26.21 -0.61
N HIS A 315 40.07 25.58 -0.96
CA HIS A 315 40.26 24.71 -2.14
C HIS A 315 40.01 25.40 -3.49
N ASP A 316 40.59 26.59 -3.68
CA ASP A 316 40.51 27.39 -4.91
C ASP A 316 39.08 27.72 -5.36
N ALA A 317 38.17 27.88 -4.38
CA ALA A 317 36.80 28.31 -4.59
C ALA A 317 36.66 29.83 -4.36
N GLU A 318 35.87 30.50 -5.19
CA GLU A 318 35.45 31.89 -4.98
C GLU A 318 34.01 31.91 -4.44
N LEU A 319 33.74 32.78 -3.47
CA LEU A 319 32.42 33.01 -2.86
C LEU A 319 31.99 34.46 -3.11
N GLU A 320 30.92 34.63 -3.89
CA GLU A 320 30.23 35.91 -4.08
C GLU A 320 29.10 36.03 -3.05
N VAL A 321 28.91 37.21 -2.46
CA VAL A 321 27.90 37.48 -1.41
C VAL A 321 27.23 38.82 -1.67
N GLN A 322 25.91 38.85 -1.72
CA GLN A 322 25.11 40.07 -1.90
C GLN A 322 24.11 40.24 -0.74
N VAL A 323 23.90 41.47 -0.31
CA VAL A 323 22.93 41.86 0.72
C VAL A 323 22.08 43.01 0.19
N VAL A 324 20.76 42.87 0.21
CA VAL A 324 19.82 43.91 -0.25
C VAL A 324 18.70 44.08 0.78
N LYS A 325 18.45 45.32 1.22
CA LYS A 325 17.27 45.63 2.05
C LYS A 325 16.09 46.03 1.17
N THR A 326 15.06 45.18 1.15
CA THR A 326 13.76 45.43 0.53
C THR A 326 12.72 45.87 1.59
N ALA A 327 11.47 46.07 1.19
CA ALA A 327 10.39 46.48 2.09
C ALA A 327 10.09 45.47 3.22
N ASP A 328 10.42 44.18 3.02
CA ASP A 328 10.14 43.10 3.95
C ASP A 328 11.34 42.74 4.87
N GLY A 329 12.53 43.28 4.60
CA GLY A 329 13.74 43.05 5.41
C GLY A 329 15.04 43.00 4.60
N PRO A 330 16.20 42.74 5.26
CA PRO A 330 17.46 42.47 4.59
C PRO A 330 17.50 41.01 4.09
N SER A 331 17.66 40.82 2.77
CA SER A 331 18.02 39.53 2.18
C SER A 331 19.53 39.40 2.03
N LEU A 332 20.02 38.16 2.15
CA LEU A 332 21.37 37.71 1.83
C LEU A 332 21.23 36.74 0.65
N THR A 333 22.20 36.71 -0.27
CA THR A 333 22.36 35.69 -1.32
C THR A 333 23.84 35.47 -1.61
N GLY A 334 24.20 34.38 -2.30
CA GLY A 334 25.59 34.11 -2.66
C GLY A 334 25.80 33.02 -3.70
N LYS A 335 27.05 32.78 -4.10
CA LYS A 335 27.41 31.83 -5.16
C LYS A 335 28.83 31.29 -4.99
N MET A 336 29.03 29.98 -5.22
CA MET A 336 30.34 29.33 -5.03
C MET A 336 30.79 28.55 -6.29
N THR A 337 32.07 28.62 -6.64
CA THR A 337 32.60 27.88 -7.82
C THR A 337 33.64 26.84 -7.38
N LEU A 338 33.50 25.58 -7.79
CA LEU A 338 34.43 24.48 -7.49
C LEU A 338 35.08 23.93 -8.76
N GLY A 339 36.23 24.52 -9.14
CA GLY A 339 36.97 24.10 -10.33
C GLY A 339 36.13 24.24 -11.61
N ALA A 340 35.85 23.12 -12.28
CA ALA A 340 35.04 23.10 -13.51
C ALA A 340 33.53 22.88 -13.28
N VAL A 341 33.08 22.83 -12.02
CA VAL A 341 31.66 22.69 -11.65
C VAL A 341 31.23 23.93 -10.85
N THR A 342 30.28 24.68 -11.39
CA THR A 342 29.69 25.84 -10.69
C THR A 342 28.60 25.33 -9.76
N LEU A 343 28.71 25.61 -8.45
CA LEU A 343 27.66 25.36 -7.47
C LEU A 343 27.00 26.70 -7.10
N THR A 344 25.95 27.10 -7.81
CA THR A 344 25.08 28.16 -7.29
C THR A 344 24.52 27.69 -5.95
N LEU A 345 24.67 28.50 -4.90
CA LEU A 345 24.26 28.20 -3.52
C LEU A 345 23.40 29.35 -3.02
N ASP A 346 22.09 29.28 -3.23
CA ASP A 346 21.18 30.33 -2.79
C ASP A 346 21.10 30.37 -1.25
N LEU A 347 21.84 31.33 -0.66
CA LEU A 347 21.99 31.52 0.78
C LEU A 347 20.84 32.33 1.39
N GLU A 348 19.70 31.70 1.67
CA GLU A 348 18.60 32.38 2.37
C GLU A 348 18.71 32.30 3.90
N SER A 349 18.37 33.40 4.58
CA SER A 349 18.20 33.44 6.05
C SER A 349 16.79 33.89 6.43
N LYS A 350 16.05 33.00 7.10
CA LYS A 350 14.73 33.29 7.68
C LYS A 350 14.87 33.47 9.19
N ASP A 351 14.31 34.56 9.70
CA ASP A 351 14.37 34.99 11.11
C ASP A 351 15.78 35.11 11.72
N GLY A 352 16.85 35.12 10.90
CA GLY A 352 18.24 35.27 11.33
C GLY A 352 18.81 34.08 12.13
N THR A 353 18.14 32.92 12.15
CA THR A 353 18.55 31.75 12.96
C THR A 353 18.85 30.48 12.18
N LEU A 354 18.43 30.43 10.91
CA LEU A 354 18.69 29.34 9.97
C LEU A 354 19.36 29.90 8.71
N LEU A 355 20.26 29.11 8.13
CA LEU A 355 20.96 29.35 6.86
C LEU A 355 20.70 28.16 5.95
N ALA A 356 19.99 28.39 4.84
CA ALA A 356 19.84 27.40 3.78
C ALA A 356 20.85 27.62 2.65
N ALA A 357 21.12 26.57 1.88
CA ALA A 357 21.89 26.59 0.65
C ALA A 357 21.37 25.48 -0.27
N GLY A 358 20.89 25.83 -1.47
CA GLY A 358 20.40 24.89 -2.47
C GLY A 358 21.30 24.82 -3.71
N TYR A 359 21.37 23.66 -4.36
CA TYR A 359 22.04 23.42 -5.64
C TYR A 359 21.14 22.63 -6.59
N GLU A 360 21.10 23.05 -7.87
CA GLU A 360 20.47 22.32 -8.98
C GLU A 360 21.50 22.03 -10.09
N ALA A 361 21.47 20.83 -10.66
CA ALA A 361 22.52 20.34 -11.55
C ALA A 361 22.43 20.89 -13.00
N ALA A 362 23.22 21.91 -13.31
CA ALA A 362 23.36 22.47 -14.66
C ALA A 362 24.48 21.78 -15.50
N GLY A 363 24.28 20.52 -15.93
CA GLY A 363 25.25 19.86 -16.83
C GLY A 363 25.03 18.37 -17.10
N THR A 364 25.83 17.81 -18.03
CA THR A 364 25.73 16.40 -18.49
C THR A 364 26.60 15.40 -17.73
N ARG A 365 27.39 15.84 -16.74
CA ARG A 365 28.17 14.95 -15.87
C ARG A 365 27.39 14.69 -14.58
N PRO A 366 26.93 13.45 -14.31
CA PRO A 366 26.27 13.15 -13.05
C PRO A 366 27.26 13.24 -11.87
N LEU A 367 26.80 13.85 -10.78
CA LEU A 367 27.42 13.79 -9.46
C LEU A 367 26.90 12.54 -8.72
N SER A 368 27.79 11.83 -8.02
CA SER A 368 27.37 10.78 -7.09
C SER A 368 27.16 11.34 -5.68
N LEU A 369 26.34 10.68 -4.85
CA LEU A 369 26.21 11.06 -3.44
C LEU A 369 27.55 10.99 -2.66
N ALA A 370 28.50 10.17 -3.11
CA ALA A 370 29.82 10.08 -2.49
C ALA A 370 30.65 11.36 -2.73
N ASP A 371 30.67 11.86 -3.98
CA ASP A 371 31.40 13.09 -4.33
C ASP A 371 30.90 14.29 -3.50
N ILE A 372 29.60 14.35 -3.21
CA ILE A 372 28.96 15.43 -2.46
C ILE A 372 29.20 15.28 -0.95
N ALA A 373 29.14 14.06 -0.40
CA ALA A 373 29.45 13.80 1.01
C ALA A 373 30.91 14.15 1.35
N ASP A 374 31.85 13.83 0.46
CA ASP A 374 33.27 14.19 0.59
C ASP A 374 33.47 15.72 0.47
N ALA A 375 32.79 16.39 -0.46
CA ALA A 375 32.87 17.84 -0.64
C ALA A 375 32.30 18.66 0.55
N LEU A 376 31.29 18.11 1.25
CA LEU A 376 30.69 18.72 2.45
C LEU A 376 31.32 18.23 3.77
N GLY A 377 32.24 17.26 3.73
CA GLY A 377 32.94 16.74 4.91
C GLY A 377 32.10 15.90 5.86
N ALA A 378 31.07 15.21 5.37
CA ALA A 378 30.14 14.42 6.18
C ALA A 378 30.49 12.92 6.22
N ASP A 379 30.55 12.32 7.42
CA ASP A 379 30.84 10.89 7.64
C ASP A 379 29.62 9.97 7.32
N ALA A 380 29.10 10.07 6.09
CA ALA A 380 27.93 9.33 5.60
C ALA A 380 28.30 8.03 4.84
N ALA A 381 29.60 7.76 4.66
CA ALA A 381 30.14 6.76 3.74
C ALA A 381 29.78 5.29 4.04
N GLY A 382 29.18 5.00 5.21
CA GLY A 382 28.75 3.66 5.61
C GLY A 382 27.43 3.20 4.98
N VAL A 383 26.46 4.11 4.80
CA VAL A 383 25.06 3.75 4.50
C VAL A 383 24.77 3.61 3.00
N LEU A 384 25.53 4.31 2.17
CA LEU A 384 25.26 4.48 0.72
C LEU A 384 26.12 3.59 -0.20
N LYS A 385 26.83 2.62 0.38
CA LYS A 385 27.90 1.89 -0.31
C LYS A 385 27.34 0.87 -1.32
N GLY A 386 27.39 1.24 -2.61
CA GLY A 386 26.93 0.40 -3.73
C GLY A 386 25.63 0.88 -4.40
N ILE A 387 25.16 2.08 -4.08
CA ILE A 387 23.99 2.72 -4.69
C ILE A 387 24.49 3.81 -5.66
N ASP A 388 24.51 3.48 -6.95
CA ASP A 388 25.10 4.30 -8.02
C ASP A 388 23.99 5.08 -8.73
N VAL A 389 23.65 6.26 -8.21
CA VAL A 389 22.46 7.05 -8.62
C VAL A 389 22.80 8.54 -8.76
N HIS A 390 22.12 9.21 -9.68
CA HIS A 390 22.40 10.57 -10.12
C HIS A 390 21.52 11.59 -9.38
N VAL A 391 22.12 12.64 -8.81
CA VAL A 391 21.42 13.70 -8.07
C VAL A 391 20.92 14.79 -9.01
N ALA A 392 19.66 15.19 -8.89
CA ALA A 392 19.07 16.29 -9.65
C ALA A 392 19.24 17.64 -8.93
N ALA A 393 18.89 17.68 -7.64
CA ALA A 393 19.06 18.82 -6.76
C ALA A 393 19.49 18.38 -5.34
N ILE A 394 20.14 19.26 -4.59
CA ILE A 394 20.46 19.04 -3.17
C ILE A 394 20.30 20.33 -2.36
N GLY A 395 19.68 20.24 -1.19
CA GLY A 395 19.59 21.31 -0.21
C GLY A 395 20.30 20.97 1.08
N LEU A 396 20.90 21.99 1.69
CA LEU A 396 21.49 21.96 3.02
C LEU A 396 20.89 23.12 3.83
N VAL A 397 20.41 22.84 5.05
CA VAL A 397 19.94 23.86 5.99
C VAL A 397 20.63 23.65 7.33
N SER A 398 21.21 24.71 7.87
CA SER A 398 21.92 24.70 9.15
C SER A 398 21.42 25.76 10.12
N ASP A 399 21.51 25.47 11.42
CA ASP A 399 21.24 26.46 12.47
C ASP A 399 22.52 27.13 12.99
N ALA A 400 22.36 28.22 13.74
CA ALA A 400 23.46 28.96 14.37
C ALA A 400 24.30 28.13 15.40
N LYS A 401 23.97 26.86 15.64
CA LYS A 401 24.70 25.93 16.52
C LYS A 401 25.44 24.82 15.74
N GLY A 402 25.28 24.75 14.42
CA GLY A 402 25.89 23.74 13.56
C GLY A 402 25.07 22.44 13.42
N ASN A 403 23.79 22.44 13.81
CA ASN A 403 22.88 21.36 13.43
C ASN A 403 22.56 21.49 11.93
N ALA A 404 22.54 20.39 11.20
CA ALA A 404 22.38 20.38 9.74
C ALA A 404 21.34 19.35 9.29
N LEU A 405 20.49 19.77 8.35
CA LEU A 405 19.62 18.93 7.54
C LEU A 405 20.14 18.99 6.10
N ILE A 406 20.40 17.84 5.50
CA ILE A 406 20.77 17.71 4.08
C ILE A 406 19.69 16.83 3.44
N ALA A 407 19.20 17.20 2.27
CA ALA A 407 18.30 16.35 1.47
C ALA A 407 18.62 16.51 -0.01
N ALA A 408 18.58 15.41 -0.77
CA ALA A 408 18.73 15.44 -2.22
C ALA A 408 17.47 14.92 -2.91
N GLU A 409 17.13 15.49 -4.05
CA GLU A 409 16.13 14.96 -4.98
C GLU A 409 16.81 13.98 -5.92
N ILE A 410 16.29 12.74 -5.99
CA ILE A 410 16.70 11.75 -6.99
C ILE A 410 15.52 11.37 -7.87
N ASP A 411 15.59 11.75 -9.14
CA ASP A 411 14.77 11.15 -10.17
C ASP A 411 15.26 9.71 -10.44
N ALA A 412 14.58 8.74 -9.82
CA ALA A 412 14.81 7.32 -10.07
C ALA A 412 14.33 6.86 -11.46
N GLY A 413 13.67 7.73 -12.23
CA GLY A 413 13.22 7.46 -13.60
C GLY A 413 12.13 6.40 -13.74
N ILE A 414 11.49 6.01 -12.62
CA ILE A 414 10.41 5.00 -12.61
C ILE A 414 9.09 5.66 -13.02
N ASP A 415 9.01 6.02 -14.30
CA ASP A 415 7.81 6.55 -14.93
C ASP A 415 6.80 5.42 -15.19
N LEU A 416 5.93 5.17 -14.20
CA LEU A 416 4.83 4.21 -14.31
C LEU A 416 3.63 4.77 -15.09
N SER A 417 3.73 5.92 -15.77
CA SER A 417 2.69 6.38 -16.72
C SER A 417 2.42 5.36 -17.84
N ARG A 418 3.37 4.48 -18.15
CA ARG A 418 3.18 3.34 -19.07
C ARG A 418 2.19 2.28 -18.55
N LEU A 419 1.82 2.30 -17.28
CA LEU A 419 0.67 1.53 -16.76
C LEU A 419 -0.67 2.01 -17.34
N GLY A 420 -0.71 3.17 -18.01
CA GLY A 420 -1.85 3.59 -18.84
C GLY A 420 -2.16 2.63 -20.01
N ASN A 421 -1.26 1.70 -20.33
CA ASN A 421 -1.51 0.61 -21.28
C ASN A 421 -2.00 -0.70 -20.61
N LEU A 422 -2.25 -0.72 -19.29
CA LEU A 422 -2.90 -1.86 -18.65
C LEU A 422 -4.33 -2.02 -19.17
N PRO A 423 -4.74 -3.23 -19.61
CA PRO A 423 -6.13 -3.51 -19.94
C PRO A 423 -7.07 -3.12 -18.79
N VAL A 424 -8.23 -2.55 -19.13
CA VAL A 424 -9.26 -2.04 -18.19
C VAL A 424 -8.84 -0.82 -17.36
N VAL A 425 -7.74 -0.86 -16.61
CA VAL A 425 -7.38 0.20 -15.64
C VAL A 425 -6.87 1.47 -16.32
N GLY A 426 -6.10 1.36 -17.41
CA GLY A 426 -5.42 2.49 -18.05
C GLY A 426 -6.34 3.60 -18.57
N GLY A 427 -7.60 3.28 -18.89
CA GLY A 427 -8.61 4.25 -19.34
C GLY A 427 -9.28 5.05 -18.22
N PHE A 428 -9.09 4.68 -16.95
CA PHE A 428 -9.67 5.37 -15.79
C PHE A 428 -8.65 6.23 -15.02
N LEU A 429 -7.36 6.09 -15.31
CA LEU A 429 -6.34 7.02 -14.83
C LEU A 429 -6.55 8.40 -15.50
N PRO A 430 -6.48 9.52 -14.76
CA PRO A 430 -6.66 10.85 -15.34
C PRO A 430 -5.62 11.11 -16.45
N HIS A 431 -6.04 11.72 -17.56
CA HIS A 431 -5.14 12.06 -18.65
C HIS A 431 -4.00 12.98 -18.17
N GLY A 432 -2.77 12.48 -18.19
CA GLY A 432 -1.58 13.17 -17.67
C GLY A 432 -1.14 12.73 -16.27
N GLY A 433 -1.89 11.85 -15.61
CA GLY A 433 -1.52 11.27 -14.32
C GLY A 433 -0.25 10.43 -14.43
N ARG A 434 0.86 10.95 -13.91
CA ARG A 434 2.06 10.16 -13.61
C ARG A 434 1.83 9.41 -12.31
N LEU A 435 2.08 8.10 -12.35
CA LEU A 435 2.46 7.33 -11.17
C LEU A 435 3.99 7.30 -11.16
N GLY A 436 4.62 7.94 -10.17
CA GLY A 436 6.06 8.05 -10.09
C GLY A 436 6.57 7.68 -8.70
N LEU A 437 7.70 6.96 -8.65
CA LEU A 437 8.45 6.71 -7.42
C LEU A 437 9.76 7.49 -7.49
N MET A 438 9.87 8.58 -6.71
CA MET A 438 11.12 9.30 -6.48
C MET A 438 11.75 8.80 -5.17
N LEU A 439 13.06 9.01 -4.99
CA LEU A 439 13.81 8.49 -3.85
C LEU A 439 14.66 9.60 -3.23
N ASP A 440 14.16 10.26 -2.18
CA ASP A 440 14.81 11.43 -1.60
C ASP A 440 15.67 11.02 -0.38
N PRO A 441 17.01 10.85 -0.51
CA PRO A 441 17.87 10.64 0.64
C PRO A 441 17.95 11.92 1.47
N TYR A 442 17.89 11.76 2.78
CA TYR A 442 18.14 12.86 3.72
C TYR A 442 19.10 12.45 4.83
N PHE A 443 19.84 13.42 5.35
CA PHE A 443 20.71 13.29 6.51
C PHE A 443 20.39 14.38 7.52
N LEU A 444 20.24 14.00 8.78
CA LEU A 444 19.98 14.92 9.89
C LEU A 444 21.06 14.73 10.96
N SER A 445 21.87 15.76 11.23
CA SER A 445 22.99 15.61 12.17
C SER A 445 22.55 15.53 13.63
N ALA A 446 21.50 16.28 14.01
CA ALA A 446 20.91 16.28 15.34
C ALA A 446 19.48 16.86 15.32
N LYS A 447 18.78 16.78 16.45
CA LYS A 447 17.39 17.21 16.56
C LYS A 447 17.27 18.74 16.67
N PHE A 448 16.78 19.37 15.61
CA PHE A 448 16.41 20.79 15.61
C PHE A 448 15.33 21.11 16.67
N PRO A 449 15.30 22.33 17.23
CA PRO A 449 14.21 22.81 18.07
C PRO A 449 12.84 22.69 17.39
N LYS A 450 11.80 22.39 18.18
CA LYS A 450 10.44 22.18 17.67
C LYS A 450 9.91 23.47 17.02
N GLY A 451 9.60 23.43 15.73
CA GLY A 451 9.23 24.58 14.89
C GLY A 451 10.32 25.01 13.89
N GLN A 452 11.62 24.90 14.23
CA GLN A 452 12.69 25.23 13.28
C GLN A 452 12.86 24.18 12.17
N ILE A 453 12.56 22.90 12.46
CA ILE A 453 12.67 21.84 11.44
C ILE A 453 11.66 22.02 10.31
N ASP A 454 10.47 22.54 10.62
CA ASP A 454 9.41 22.76 9.64
C ASP A 454 9.77 23.94 8.72
N THR A 455 10.35 25.01 9.28
CA THR A 455 11.00 26.08 8.50
C THR A 455 12.14 25.54 7.64
N ALA A 456 13.00 24.67 8.16
CA ALA A 456 14.13 24.10 7.42
C ALA A 456 13.67 23.23 6.24
N ARG A 457 12.62 22.41 6.38
CA ARG A 457 12.03 21.67 5.25
C ARG A 457 11.56 22.60 4.14
N GLY A 458 10.94 23.72 4.51
CA GLY A 458 10.45 24.74 3.57
C GLY A 458 11.54 25.53 2.84
N MET A 459 12.83 25.24 3.07
CA MET A 459 13.98 25.89 2.43
C MET A 459 14.82 24.92 1.57
N LEU A 460 14.34 23.70 1.33
CA LEU A 460 15.00 22.72 0.45
C LEU A 460 14.54 22.89 -1.02
N PRO A 461 15.42 22.74 -2.02
CA PRO A 461 15.05 22.79 -3.44
C PRO A 461 14.25 21.56 -3.87
N GLY A 462 13.61 21.62 -5.04
CA GLY A 462 12.99 20.44 -5.68
C GLY A 462 11.83 19.78 -4.93
N LYS A 463 11.22 20.45 -3.92
CA LYS A 463 10.31 19.84 -2.93
C LYS A 463 10.92 18.65 -2.14
N ALA A 464 12.25 18.47 -2.08
CA ALA A 464 12.90 17.28 -1.51
C ALA A 464 12.28 16.85 -0.15
N HIS A 465 11.69 15.65 -0.13
CA HIS A 465 10.64 15.30 0.83
C HIS A 465 11.19 14.67 2.12
N VAL A 466 11.34 15.50 3.14
CA VAL A 466 11.79 15.08 4.48
C VAL A 466 10.59 14.82 5.42
N PRO A 467 10.44 13.63 6.04
CA PRO A 467 9.29 13.31 6.89
C PRO A 467 9.16 14.19 8.14
N ASP A 468 7.91 14.39 8.60
CA ASP A 468 7.58 15.17 9.81
C ASP A 468 8.30 14.70 11.09
N LYS A 469 8.62 13.41 11.16
CA LYS A 469 9.27 12.76 12.31
C LYS A 469 10.72 12.33 12.03
N ALA A 470 11.40 12.98 11.10
CA ALA A 470 12.81 12.73 10.75
C ALA A 470 13.70 12.54 11.99
N LYS A 471 14.50 11.47 11.97
CA LYS A 471 15.44 11.09 13.05
C LYS A 471 16.87 11.48 12.65
N PRO A 472 17.78 11.70 13.62
CA PRO A 472 19.19 11.88 13.32
C PRO A 472 19.81 10.63 12.67
N GLY A 473 20.64 10.82 11.65
CA GLY A 473 21.20 9.76 10.82
C GLY A 473 20.97 10.00 9.32
N ALA A 474 21.41 9.04 8.50
CA ALA A 474 21.14 9.00 7.06
C ALA A 474 19.94 8.08 6.78
N HIS A 475 19.03 8.56 5.93
CA HIS A 475 17.74 7.96 5.63
C HIS A 475 17.45 8.05 4.13
N LEU A 476 16.48 7.27 3.66
CA LEU A 476 15.99 7.31 2.28
C LEU A 476 14.46 7.32 2.31
N SER A 477 13.88 8.45 1.92
CA SER A 477 12.44 8.56 1.70
C SER A 477 12.09 8.04 0.31
N ALA A 478 10.91 7.46 0.17
CA ALA A 478 10.27 7.20 -1.11
C ALA A 478 9.11 8.18 -1.28
N VAL A 479 8.94 8.73 -2.48
CA VAL A 479 7.87 9.69 -2.76
C VAL A 479 6.99 9.12 -3.85
N LEU A 480 5.71 8.95 -3.53
CA LEU A 480 4.71 8.48 -4.47
C LEU A 480 3.93 9.67 -5.03
N GLN A 481 4.13 9.95 -6.31
CA GLN A 481 3.32 10.92 -7.03
C GLN A 481 2.14 10.23 -7.74
N LEU A 482 0.92 10.72 -7.53
CA LEU A 482 -0.28 10.38 -8.32
C LEU A 482 -0.91 11.67 -8.86
N GLY A 483 -0.49 12.07 -10.06
CA GLY A 483 -0.89 13.35 -10.64
C GLY A 483 -0.37 14.52 -9.80
N ASP A 484 -1.29 15.31 -9.23
CA ASP A 484 -0.96 16.45 -8.36
C ASP A 484 -0.71 16.04 -6.89
N LEU A 485 -1.15 14.86 -6.45
CA LEU A 485 -0.87 14.37 -5.09
C LEU A 485 0.56 13.83 -5.00
N VAL A 486 1.24 14.16 -3.90
CA VAL A 486 2.59 13.71 -3.58
C VAL A 486 2.60 13.24 -2.12
N GLU A 487 2.83 11.94 -1.89
CA GLU A 487 2.87 11.31 -0.56
C GLU A 487 4.29 10.85 -0.21
N VAL A 488 4.70 11.00 1.05
CA VAL A 488 6.09 10.76 1.51
C VAL A 488 6.16 9.54 2.44
N LEU A 489 6.99 8.58 2.07
CA LEU A 489 7.15 7.28 2.72
C LEU A 489 8.55 7.19 3.37
N ASP A 490 8.62 7.03 4.69
CA ASP A 490 9.88 6.99 5.45
C ASP A 490 10.41 5.55 5.59
N GLY A 491 11.57 5.24 5.00
CA GLY A 491 12.24 3.95 5.09
C GLY A 491 13.30 3.92 6.21
N ALA A 492 12.91 3.58 7.43
CA ALA A 492 13.83 3.55 8.58
C ALA A 492 14.49 2.16 8.80
N GLN A 493 15.80 2.15 9.08
CA GLN A 493 16.43 0.98 9.72
C GLN A 493 15.93 0.83 11.16
N GLN A 494 15.59 -0.39 11.57
CA GLN A 494 14.87 -0.68 12.82
C GLN A 494 15.70 -0.40 14.08
N GLY A 495 15.03 0.15 15.11
CA GLY A 495 15.58 0.33 16.45
C GLY A 495 14.50 0.60 17.51
N ALA A 496 14.02 -0.48 18.14
CA ALA A 496 13.16 -0.56 19.34
C ALA A 496 11.74 0.06 19.31
N THR A 497 10.82 -0.63 19.99
CA THR A 497 9.36 -0.42 19.99
C THR A 497 8.88 0.59 21.05
N GLY A 498 7.79 1.30 20.76
CA GLY A 498 7.04 2.13 21.70
C GLY A 498 5.61 2.40 21.19
N PRO A 499 4.56 2.39 22.04
CA PRO A 499 3.17 2.26 21.59
C PRO A 499 2.54 3.56 21.09
N ALA A 500 1.61 3.44 20.14
CA ALA A 500 0.79 4.54 19.63
C ALA A 500 -0.39 4.88 20.57
N PRO A 501 -0.78 6.16 20.72
CA PRO A 501 -1.97 6.56 21.48
C PRO A 501 -3.27 6.31 20.69
N PRO A 502 -4.42 6.12 21.36
CA PRO A 502 -5.66 5.72 20.72
C PRO A 502 -6.46 6.90 20.14
N SER A 503 -6.99 6.72 18.93
CA SER A 503 -8.09 7.51 18.37
C SER A 503 -9.36 6.66 18.29
N LYS A 504 -10.52 7.29 18.49
CA LYS A 504 -11.83 6.63 18.70
C LYS A 504 -12.55 6.38 17.35
N PRO A 505 -13.34 5.31 17.18
CA PRO A 505 -13.74 4.85 15.85
C PRO A 505 -14.93 5.61 15.26
N ALA A 506 -14.87 5.83 13.94
CA ALA A 506 -16.03 5.87 13.05
C ALA A 506 -16.17 4.48 12.37
N PRO A 507 -17.33 4.13 11.77
CA PRO A 507 -17.57 2.77 11.26
C PRO A 507 -16.58 2.40 10.15
N ALA A 508 -15.78 1.36 10.38
CA ALA A 508 -14.73 0.94 9.46
C ALA A 508 -15.25 -0.07 8.42
N ALA A 509 -14.79 0.07 7.18
CA ALA A 509 -14.66 -1.07 6.27
C ALA A 509 -13.53 -1.98 6.80
N PRO A 510 -13.54 -3.31 6.51
CA PRO A 510 -12.51 -4.21 7.00
C PRO A 510 -11.12 -3.82 6.50
N ALA A 511 -10.10 -3.91 7.37
CA ALA A 511 -8.72 -3.67 6.98
C ALA A 511 -8.10 -4.96 6.41
N PRO A 512 -7.57 -4.95 5.17
CA PRO A 512 -6.97 -6.16 4.57
C PRO A 512 -5.66 -6.54 5.29
N ALA A 513 -5.40 -7.83 5.55
CA ALA A 513 -4.21 -8.19 6.33
C ALA A 513 -2.89 -8.01 5.56
N THR A 514 -1.86 -7.63 6.32
CA THR A 514 -0.55 -7.17 5.90
C THR A 514 0.29 -8.25 5.21
N SER A 515 0.95 -7.87 4.11
CA SER A 515 2.03 -8.66 3.51
C SER A 515 3.28 -8.63 4.40
N ALA A 516 4.02 -9.74 4.44
CA ALA A 516 5.18 -9.88 5.32
C ALA A 516 6.37 -8.99 4.91
N GLY A 517 6.54 -7.87 5.61
CA GLY A 517 7.78 -7.09 5.60
C GLY A 517 7.86 -5.93 4.59
N LEU A 518 6.72 -5.37 4.17
CA LEU A 518 6.62 -3.97 3.71
C LEU A 518 6.19 -3.10 4.91
N ASP A 519 6.71 -1.88 4.99
CA ASP A 519 6.21 -0.84 5.90
C ASP A 519 5.00 -0.16 5.23
N TRP A 520 3.82 -0.21 5.84
CA TRP A 520 2.56 0.26 5.24
C TRP A 520 2.07 1.59 5.83
N SER A 521 1.61 2.49 4.95
CA SER A 521 1.02 3.80 5.26
C SER A 521 -0.41 3.90 4.70
N GLU A 522 -1.39 4.21 5.55
CA GLU A 522 -2.78 4.48 5.17
C GLU A 522 -2.90 5.88 4.54
N ILE A 523 -3.42 5.96 3.32
CA ILE A 523 -3.58 7.21 2.55
C ILE A 523 -5.07 7.58 2.37
N GLY A 524 -5.93 6.59 2.08
CA GLY A 524 -7.38 6.79 1.93
C GLY A 524 -7.79 7.73 0.79
N MET A 525 -7.04 7.76 -0.32
CA MET A 525 -7.28 8.66 -1.46
C MET A 525 -8.39 8.15 -2.38
N ALA A 526 -9.15 9.08 -2.97
CA ALA A 526 -10.10 8.83 -4.07
C ALA A 526 -9.72 9.61 -5.34
N LEU A 527 -9.61 8.91 -6.47
CA LEU A 527 -9.28 9.40 -7.82
C LEU A 527 -10.36 8.96 -8.81
N GLY A 528 -11.50 9.66 -8.80
CA GLY A 528 -12.66 9.29 -9.61
C GLY A 528 -13.20 7.92 -9.16
N PRO A 529 -13.25 6.89 -10.03
CA PRO A 529 -13.67 5.55 -9.63
C PRO A 529 -12.59 4.74 -8.91
N LEU A 530 -11.33 5.19 -8.89
CA LEU A 530 -10.22 4.49 -8.24
C LEU A 530 -10.00 5.01 -6.82
N HIS A 531 -10.05 4.14 -5.83
CA HIS A 531 -9.71 4.41 -4.44
C HIS A 531 -8.38 3.72 -4.10
N VAL A 532 -7.47 4.42 -3.42
CA VAL A 532 -6.18 3.87 -2.94
C VAL A 532 -6.20 3.92 -1.43
N HIS A 533 -6.26 2.76 -0.78
CA HIS A 533 -6.38 2.66 0.67
C HIS A 533 -5.05 2.95 1.35
N ARG A 534 -4.00 2.21 0.96
CA ARG A 534 -2.68 2.27 1.57
C ARG A 534 -1.58 1.90 0.60
N VAL A 535 -0.36 2.32 0.92
CA VAL A 535 0.86 2.06 0.15
C VAL A 535 1.90 1.44 1.08
N GLY A 536 2.59 0.42 0.59
CA GLY A 536 3.63 -0.31 1.30
C GLY A 536 4.98 -0.16 0.60
N HIS A 537 6.02 0.11 1.36
CA HIS A 537 7.40 0.25 0.85
C HIS A 537 8.39 -0.56 1.68
N LYS A 538 9.51 -0.92 1.07
CA LYS A 538 10.69 -1.47 1.76
C LYS A 538 11.93 -1.13 0.97
N ILE A 539 12.95 -0.60 1.64
CA ILE A 539 14.23 -0.31 1.00
C ILE A 539 15.37 -0.92 1.83
N GLY A 540 16.21 -1.73 1.19
CA GLY A 540 17.32 -2.40 1.86
C GLY A 540 17.98 -3.48 0.98
N ASN A 541 19.20 -3.89 1.35
CA ASN A 541 19.95 -4.97 0.68
C ASN A 541 20.12 -4.81 -0.85
N GLY A 542 20.12 -3.57 -1.35
CA GLY A 542 20.21 -3.29 -2.80
C GLY A 542 18.90 -3.49 -3.58
N ARG A 543 17.75 -3.55 -2.89
CA ARG A 543 16.41 -3.50 -3.50
C ARG A 543 15.53 -2.42 -2.87
N ALA A 544 14.55 -1.96 -3.65
CA ALA A 544 13.42 -1.18 -3.20
C ALA A 544 12.13 -1.83 -3.71
N ASP A 545 11.24 -2.23 -2.82
CA ASP A 545 9.94 -2.80 -3.13
C ASP A 545 8.85 -1.76 -2.81
N LEU A 546 7.92 -1.55 -3.74
CA LEU A 546 6.74 -0.69 -3.60
C LEU A 546 5.49 -1.49 -3.96
N ALA A 547 4.43 -1.39 -3.16
CA ALA A 547 3.12 -1.95 -3.46
C ALA A 547 1.99 -1.04 -2.97
N PHE A 548 0.78 -1.23 -3.48
CA PHE A 548 -0.41 -0.51 -3.02
C PHE A 548 -1.66 -1.40 -3.02
N ASP A 549 -2.58 -1.07 -2.12
CA ASP A 549 -3.91 -1.68 -2.03
C ASP A 549 -4.95 -0.66 -2.54
N ALA A 550 -5.74 -1.06 -3.54
CA ALA A 550 -6.66 -0.16 -4.26
C ALA A 550 -7.94 -0.86 -4.73
N GLU A 551 -9.01 -0.08 -4.92
CA GLU A 551 -10.31 -0.53 -5.41
C GLU A 551 -10.77 0.35 -6.58
N LEU A 552 -11.15 -0.23 -7.72
CA LEU A 552 -11.73 0.48 -8.86
C LEU A 552 -13.22 0.15 -8.99
N SER A 553 -14.09 1.11 -8.72
CA SER A 553 -15.56 0.95 -8.74
C SER A 553 -16.24 1.76 -9.86
N VAL A 554 -16.73 1.06 -10.90
CA VAL A 554 -17.32 1.63 -12.12
C VAL A 554 -18.64 0.92 -12.49
N ALA A 555 -19.76 1.64 -12.48
CA ALA A 555 -21.04 1.21 -13.06
C ALA A 555 -21.54 -0.20 -12.64
N GLY A 556 -21.39 -0.52 -11.34
CA GLY A 556 -21.78 -1.81 -10.75
C GLY A 556 -20.74 -2.92 -10.89
N LEU A 557 -19.51 -2.59 -11.33
CA LEU A 557 -18.32 -3.43 -11.24
C LEU A 557 -17.35 -2.81 -10.23
N SER A 558 -16.80 -3.63 -9.35
CA SER A 558 -15.74 -3.27 -8.39
C SER A 558 -14.54 -4.20 -8.58
N LEU A 559 -13.33 -3.65 -8.65
CA LEU A 559 -12.07 -4.40 -8.82
C LEU A 559 -11.09 -4.01 -7.70
N GLY A 560 -10.98 -4.86 -6.69
CA GLY A 560 -9.97 -4.76 -5.63
C GLY A 560 -8.62 -5.33 -6.07
N LEU A 561 -7.54 -4.71 -5.60
CA LEU A 561 -6.15 -5.07 -5.87
C LEU A 561 -5.39 -5.06 -4.54
N ASN A 562 -4.75 -6.17 -4.19
CA ASN A 562 -3.95 -6.34 -2.98
C ASN A 562 -2.47 -6.49 -3.37
N GLY A 563 -1.62 -5.63 -2.82
CA GLY A 563 -0.19 -5.65 -3.06
C GLY A 563 0.17 -5.54 -4.54
N LEU A 564 -0.55 -4.71 -5.31
CA LEU A 564 -0.14 -4.40 -6.68
C LEU A 564 1.12 -3.53 -6.60
N GLY A 565 2.22 -4.01 -7.15
CA GLY A 565 3.52 -3.40 -6.88
C GLY A 565 4.61 -3.78 -7.86
N ALA A 566 5.81 -3.29 -7.56
CA ALA A 566 7.03 -3.69 -8.24
C ALA A 566 8.25 -3.62 -7.31
N GLY A 567 9.13 -4.60 -7.43
CA GLY A 567 10.45 -4.64 -6.80
C GLY A 567 11.53 -4.18 -7.78
N TYR A 568 12.26 -3.12 -7.43
CA TYR A 568 13.41 -2.61 -8.17
C TYR A 568 14.71 -3.10 -7.54
N ASN A 569 15.61 -3.65 -8.35
CA ASN A 569 16.95 -4.07 -7.90
C ASN A 569 17.99 -3.08 -8.40
N PHE A 570 18.58 -2.30 -7.50
CA PHE A 570 19.55 -1.25 -7.82
C PHE A 570 20.81 -1.80 -8.52
N LYS A 571 21.22 -3.04 -8.21
CA LYS A 571 22.42 -3.67 -8.77
C LYS A 571 22.21 -4.16 -10.21
N THR A 572 21.03 -4.71 -10.53
CA THR A 572 20.71 -5.22 -11.87
C THR A 572 19.88 -4.25 -12.72
N ARG A 573 19.47 -3.11 -12.14
CA ARG A 573 18.57 -2.11 -12.74
C ARG A 573 17.28 -2.70 -13.30
N SER A 574 16.78 -3.77 -12.67
CA SER A 574 15.63 -4.54 -13.12
C SER A 574 14.40 -4.31 -12.23
N LEU A 575 13.28 -3.97 -12.85
CA LEU A 575 11.96 -3.84 -12.21
C LEU A 575 11.19 -5.17 -12.36
N THR A 576 10.65 -5.69 -11.26
CA THR A 576 9.88 -6.95 -11.23
C THR A 576 8.47 -6.65 -10.70
N PRO A 577 7.42 -6.63 -11.53
CA PRO A 577 6.05 -6.42 -11.04
C PRO A 577 5.59 -7.62 -10.19
N HIS A 578 4.76 -7.34 -9.19
CA HIS A 578 4.08 -8.34 -8.38
C HIS A 578 2.63 -7.90 -8.08
N LEU A 579 1.78 -8.87 -7.76
CA LEU A 579 0.39 -8.66 -7.38
C LEU A 579 0.03 -9.78 -6.40
N ASN A 580 -0.14 -9.43 -5.13
CA ASN A 580 -0.43 -10.42 -4.09
C ASN A 580 -1.86 -10.96 -4.19
N GLY A 581 -2.80 -10.19 -4.73
CA GLY A 581 -4.14 -10.68 -5.02
C GLY A 581 -5.02 -9.67 -5.75
N ALA A 582 -6.13 -10.13 -6.30
CA ALA A 582 -7.16 -9.27 -6.87
C ALA A 582 -8.55 -9.83 -6.61
N GLY A 583 -9.54 -8.96 -6.45
CA GLY A 583 -10.95 -9.28 -6.34
C GLY A 583 -11.75 -8.54 -7.40
N LEU A 584 -12.72 -9.21 -8.02
CA LEU A 584 -13.68 -8.66 -8.96
C LEU A 584 -15.09 -8.92 -8.42
N HIS A 585 -15.94 -7.91 -8.41
CA HIS A 585 -17.36 -8.01 -8.12
C HIS A 585 -18.16 -7.29 -9.20
N ILE A 586 -19.27 -7.86 -9.63
CA ILE A 586 -20.18 -7.30 -10.61
C ILE A 586 -21.61 -7.57 -10.15
N GLN A 587 -22.37 -6.51 -9.89
CA GLN A 587 -23.79 -6.61 -9.53
C GLN A 587 -24.65 -5.82 -10.52
N ARG A 588 -25.56 -6.52 -11.22
CA ARG A 588 -26.53 -5.90 -12.14
C ARG A 588 -27.91 -6.52 -11.98
N GLY A 589 -28.80 -5.76 -11.34
CA GLY A 589 -30.16 -6.22 -11.04
C GLY A 589 -30.11 -7.38 -10.04
N THR A 590 -30.53 -8.57 -10.49
CA THR A 590 -30.52 -9.80 -9.69
C THR A 590 -29.40 -10.77 -10.06
N VAL A 591 -28.46 -10.36 -10.92
CA VAL A 591 -27.26 -11.14 -11.25
C VAL A 591 -26.07 -10.56 -10.50
N GLU A 592 -25.33 -11.44 -9.83
CA GLU A 592 -24.12 -11.15 -9.08
C GLU A 592 -23.00 -12.07 -9.54
N ILE A 593 -21.81 -11.52 -9.78
CA ILE A 593 -20.60 -12.30 -10.08
C ILE A 593 -19.48 -11.77 -9.19
N GLY A 594 -18.94 -12.61 -8.33
CA GLY A 594 -17.73 -12.36 -7.56
C GLY A 594 -16.60 -13.28 -8.00
N ALA A 595 -15.36 -12.83 -7.94
CA ALA A 595 -14.17 -13.67 -8.03
C ALA A 595 -13.02 -13.03 -7.25
N ALA A 596 -12.15 -13.82 -6.66
CA ALA A 596 -10.92 -13.33 -6.06
C ALA A 596 -9.78 -14.34 -6.23
N PHE A 597 -8.55 -13.85 -6.19
CA PHE A 597 -7.38 -14.69 -6.01
C PHE A 597 -6.34 -14.01 -5.11
N LEU A 598 -5.51 -14.83 -4.50
CA LEU A 598 -4.38 -14.50 -3.66
C LEU A 598 -3.19 -15.36 -4.11
N GLN A 599 -1.99 -14.79 -4.14
CA GLN A 599 -0.73 -15.49 -4.28
C GLN A 599 0.00 -15.42 -2.94
N ASP A 600 0.38 -16.57 -2.38
CA ASP A 600 1.28 -16.65 -1.23
C ASP A 600 2.40 -17.67 -1.48
N GLU A 601 3.65 -17.27 -1.24
CA GLU A 601 4.90 -18.01 -1.53
C GLU A 601 5.02 -18.69 -2.94
N GLY A 602 4.17 -18.33 -3.91
CA GLY A 602 4.10 -18.95 -5.24
C GLY A 602 2.98 -19.99 -5.41
N ASP A 603 2.15 -20.19 -4.39
CA ASP A 603 0.85 -20.84 -4.49
C ASP A 603 -0.25 -19.81 -4.76
N PHE A 604 -1.07 -20.07 -5.77
CA PHE A 604 -2.20 -19.22 -6.14
C PHE A 604 -3.48 -19.86 -5.61
N VAL A 605 -4.23 -19.18 -4.76
CA VAL A 605 -5.51 -19.63 -4.18
C VAL A 605 -6.60 -18.67 -4.63
N GLY A 606 -7.76 -19.16 -5.06
CA GLY A 606 -8.83 -18.31 -5.58
C GLY A 606 -10.25 -18.82 -5.34
N SER A 607 -11.20 -17.93 -5.51
CA SER A 607 -12.63 -18.18 -5.38
C SER A 607 -13.41 -17.50 -6.49
N ALA A 608 -14.60 -18.04 -6.79
CA ALA A 608 -15.59 -17.40 -7.66
C ALA A 608 -17.00 -17.64 -7.12
N THR A 609 -17.93 -16.77 -7.46
CA THR A 609 -19.35 -16.88 -7.11
C THR A 609 -20.18 -16.33 -8.25
N ILE A 610 -21.21 -17.04 -8.66
CA ILE A 610 -22.20 -16.60 -9.64
C ILE A 610 -23.58 -16.78 -9.01
N GLY A 611 -24.23 -15.68 -8.66
CA GLY A 611 -25.58 -15.64 -8.10
C GLY A 611 -26.61 -15.17 -9.13
N VAL A 612 -27.70 -15.92 -9.27
CA VAL A 612 -28.89 -15.56 -10.06
C VAL A 612 -30.15 -15.97 -9.29
N PRO A 613 -31.37 -15.48 -9.62
CA PRO A 613 -32.58 -15.77 -8.85
C PRO A 613 -32.97 -17.25 -8.66
N ARG A 614 -32.35 -18.17 -9.41
CA ARG A 614 -32.64 -19.61 -9.37
C ARG A 614 -31.57 -20.43 -8.63
N PHE A 615 -30.33 -19.96 -8.58
CA PHE A 615 -29.20 -20.68 -7.99
C PHE A 615 -28.04 -19.74 -7.68
N THR A 616 -27.19 -20.15 -6.75
CA THR A 616 -25.85 -19.59 -6.57
C THR A 616 -24.82 -20.69 -6.75
N LEU A 617 -23.80 -20.44 -7.55
CA LEU A 617 -22.65 -21.34 -7.71
C LEU A 617 -21.41 -20.67 -7.11
N HIS A 618 -20.89 -21.25 -6.04
CA HIS A 618 -19.59 -20.90 -5.47
C HIS A 618 -18.53 -21.86 -6.01
N ALA A 619 -17.30 -21.36 -6.18
CA ALA A 619 -16.14 -22.15 -6.53
C ALA A 619 -14.92 -21.70 -5.72
N LEU A 620 -14.05 -22.64 -5.39
CA LEU A 620 -12.75 -22.45 -4.78
C LEU A 620 -11.71 -23.21 -5.61
N GLY A 621 -10.46 -22.76 -5.62
CA GLY A 621 -9.38 -23.48 -6.27
C GLY A 621 -8.01 -23.03 -5.81
N ALA A 622 -6.99 -23.84 -6.10
CA ALA A 622 -5.60 -23.46 -5.91
C ALA A 622 -4.68 -24.08 -6.98
N PHE A 623 -3.58 -23.40 -7.30
CA PHE A 623 -2.62 -23.80 -8.33
C PHE A 623 -1.19 -23.42 -7.94
N THR A 624 -0.25 -24.37 -8.05
CA THR A 624 1.19 -24.08 -8.03
C THR A 624 1.98 -25.10 -8.86
N MET A 625 3.28 -24.86 -9.03
CA MET A 625 4.20 -25.76 -9.72
C MET A 625 5.23 -26.33 -8.73
N LEU A 626 5.09 -27.63 -8.41
CA LEU A 626 6.05 -28.38 -7.61
C LEU A 626 7.21 -28.86 -8.51
N GLY A 627 8.15 -27.95 -8.75
CA GLY A 627 9.14 -28.11 -9.82
C GLY A 627 8.42 -28.08 -11.18
N ASP A 628 8.57 -29.14 -11.98
CA ASP A 628 7.89 -29.27 -13.27
C ASP A 628 6.49 -29.91 -13.17
N THR A 629 5.99 -30.21 -11.96
CA THR A 629 4.72 -30.93 -11.75
C THR A 629 3.61 -29.99 -11.24
N PRO A 630 2.44 -29.88 -11.89
CA PRO A 630 1.36 -28.99 -11.45
C PRO A 630 0.62 -29.55 -10.23
N SER A 631 0.35 -28.70 -9.24
CA SER A 631 -0.40 -29.01 -8.02
C SER A 631 -1.70 -28.20 -7.99
N VAL A 632 -2.83 -28.89 -8.16
CA VAL A 632 -4.14 -28.30 -8.50
C VAL A 632 -5.20 -28.70 -7.49
N PHE A 633 -5.99 -27.74 -7.03
CA PHE A 633 -7.23 -27.95 -6.28
C PHE A 633 -8.38 -27.22 -6.99
N ALA A 634 -9.55 -27.85 -7.06
CA ALA A 634 -10.79 -27.22 -7.48
C ALA A 634 -11.96 -27.79 -6.68
N PHE A 635 -12.88 -26.93 -6.26
CA PHE A 635 -14.11 -27.28 -5.55
C PHE A 635 -15.23 -26.34 -5.99
N GLY A 636 -16.44 -26.85 -6.15
CA GLY A 636 -17.63 -26.07 -6.47
C GLY A 636 -18.81 -26.48 -5.59
N ALA A 637 -19.61 -25.51 -5.17
CA ALA A 637 -20.84 -25.71 -4.40
C ALA A 637 -22.00 -24.96 -5.07
N LEU A 638 -23.04 -25.71 -5.43
CA LEU A 638 -24.27 -25.23 -6.05
C LEU A 638 -25.37 -25.18 -4.98
N ASP A 639 -25.84 -23.98 -4.66
CA ASP A 639 -27.04 -23.73 -3.87
C ASP A 639 -28.22 -23.55 -4.83
N MET A 640 -29.13 -24.52 -4.86
CA MET A 640 -30.33 -24.56 -5.70
C MET A 640 -31.31 -25.58 -5.11
N PRO A 641 -32.60 -25.25 -4.93
CA PRO A 641 -33.59 -26.21 -4.44
C PRO A 641 -33.85 -27.31 -5.50
N LEU A 642 -33.12 -28.42 -5.38
CA LEU A 642 -33.20 -29.59 -6.28
C LEU A 642 -34.42 -30.46 -6.02
N GLY A 643 -35.00 -30.38 -4.81
CA GLY A 643 -36.20 -31.10 -4.44
C GLY A 643 -35.93 -32.37 -3.63
N GLY A 644 -36.98 -33.17 -3.45
CA GLY A 644 -36.96 -34.39 -2.63
C GLY A 644 -38.21 -34.50 -1.74
N PRO A 645 -38.37 -35.62 -1.01
CA PRO A 645 -39.45 -35.76 -0.04
C PRO A 645 -39.23 -34.82 1.16
N VAL A 646 -40.30 -34.49 1.90
CA VAL A 646 -40.22 -33.53 3.04
C VAL A 646 -39.25 -33.93 4.15
N PHE A 647 -38.88 -35.21 4.28
CA PHE A 647 -37.90 -35.69 5.26
C PHE A 647 -36.44 -35.60 4.78
N PHE A 648 -36.21 -35.32 3.48
CA PHE A 648 -34.89 -35.21 2.86
C PHE A 648 -34.98 -34.37 1.57
N PHE A 649 -35.16 -33.07 1.73
CA PHE A 649 -35.29 -32.12 0.63
C PHE A 649 -33.92 -31.52 0.33
N VAL A 650 -33.38 -31.75 -0.87
CA VAL A 650 -32.04 -31.30 -1.27
C VAL A 650 -32.08 -29.85 -1.72
N GLU A 651 -31.22 -29.03 -1.12
CA GLU A 651 -31.07 -27.59 -1.32
C GLU A 651 -29.74 -27.22 -1.99
N GLY A 652 -28.82 -28.17 -2.13
CA GLY A 652 -27.57 -27.96 -2.84
C GLY A 652 -26.67 -29.18 -2.90
N LEU A 653 -25.69 -29.11 -3.80
CA LEU A 653 -24.66 -30.14 -4.03
C LEU A 653 -23.29 -29.47 -4.13
N ALA A 654 -22.24 -30.16 -3.70
CA ALA A 654 -20.87 -29.72 -3.88
C ALA A 654 -19.98 -30.86 -4.38
N GLY A 655 -18.87 -30.51 -5.03
CA GLY A 655 -17.90 -31.47 -5.53
C GLY A 655 -16.53 -30.84 -5.71
N GLY A 656 -15.46 -31.60 -5.50
CA GLY A 656 -14.10 -31.12 -5.69
C GLY A 656 -13.05 -32.21 -5.83
N VAL A 657 -11.87 -31.80 -6.27
CA VAL A 657 -10.71 -32.65 -6.52
C VAL A 657 -9.42 -31.92 -6.15
N GLY A 658 -8.47 -32.66 -5.56
CA GLY A 658 -7.10 -32.24 -5.35
C GLY A 658 -6.13 -33.19 -6.03
N VAL A 659 -5.15 -32.64 -6.75
CA VAL A 659 -4.09 -33.36 -7.46
C VAL A 659 -2.74 -32.80 -7.03
N HIS A 660 -1.91 -33.64 -6.42
CA HIS A 660 -0.69 -33.22 -5.70
C HIS A 660 -0.98 -32.14 -4.65
N ARG A 661 -2.12 -32.31 -3.97
CA ARG A 661 -2.67 -31.41 -2.95
C ARG A 661 -3.10 -32.26 -1.78
N ARG A 662 -2.73 -31.82 -0.58
CA ARG A 662 -3.18 -32.43 0.66
C ARG A 662 -4.20 -31.52 1.33
N LEU A 663 -5.39 -32.07 1.57
CA LEU A 663 -6.41 -31.42 2.39
C LEU A 663 -6.16 -31.76 3.86
N LYS A 664 -5.88 -30.75 4.66
CA LYS A 664 -5.87 -30.84 6.12
C LYS A 664 -7.33 -30.87 6.60
N MET A 665 -7.69 -31.90 7.37
CA MET A 665 -9.01 -31.97 7.98
C MET A 665 -9.10 -31.11 9.24
N PRO A 666 -10.24 -30.41 9.47
CA PRO A 666 -10.44 -29.59 10.66
C PRO A 666 -10.60 -30.46 11.92
N GLU A 667 -10.31 -29.90 13.10
CA GLU A 667 -10.84 -30.46 14.34
C GLU A 667 -12.36 -30.19 14.45
N VAL A 668 -13.08 -30.97 15.28
CA VAL A 668 -14.55 -30.81 15.43
C VAL A 668 -14.97 -29.41 15.89
N SER A 669 -14.08 -28.69 16.58
CA SER A 669 -14.27 -27.28 16.98
C SER A 669 -14.04 -26.26 15.86
N GLU A 670 -13.52 -26.66 14.71
CA GLU A 670 -13.18 -25.79 13.58
C GLU A 670 -14.12 -25.97 12.38
N VAL A 671 -14.98 -26.99 12.41
CA VAL A 671 -15.93 -27.38 11.33
C VAL A 671 -16.76 -26.20 10.83
N HIS A 672 -17.31 -25.36 11.72
CA HIS A 672 -18.09 -24.20 11.33
C HIS A 672 -17.31 -23.13 10.55
N ARG A 673 -15.97 -23.23 10.50
CA ARG A 673 -15.04 -22.39 9.72
C ARG A 673 -14.41 -23.13 8.54
N PHE A 674 -14.73 -24.41 8.34
CA PHE A 674 -14.08 -25.23 7.32
C PHE A 674 -14.46 -24.74 5.90
N PRO A 675 -13.50 -24.35 5.04
CA PRO A 675 -13.79 -23.67 3.77
C PRO A 675 -14.75 -24.42 2.83
N LEU A 676 -14.70 -25.75 2.80
CA LEU A 676 -15.56 -26.55 1.93
C LEU A 676 -17.03 -26.61 2.40
N LEU A 677 -17.29 -26.31 3.68
CA LEU A 677 -18.64 -26.13 4.21
C LEU A 677 -19.09 -24.67 4.10
N THR A 678 -18.23 -23.71 4.43
CA THR A 678 -18.60 -22.29 4.37
C THR A 678 -18.84 -21.81 2.94
N ALA A 679 -18.16 -22.36 1.93
CA ALA A 679 -18.46 -22.11 0.52
C ALA A 679 -19.81 -22.68 0.04
N ALA A 680 -20.43 -23.59 0.79
CA ALA A 680 -21.78 -24.09 0.51
C ALA A 680 -22.90 -23.35 1.29
N ARG A 681 -22.52 -22.39 2.16
CA ARG A 681 -23.46 -21.64 2.99
C ARG A 681 -24.03 -20.44 2.25
N GLN A 682 -25.36 -20.35 2.27
CA GLN A 682 -26.09 -19.17 1.87
C GLN A 682 -25.95 -18.11 2.99
N LYS A 683 -25.47 -16.91 2.68
CA LYS A 683 -25.71 -15.74 3.54
C LYS A 683 -27.20 -15.40 3.46
N ALA A 684 -27.88 -15.20 4.60
CA ALA A 684 -29.27 -14.79 4.55
C ALA A 684 -29.34 -13.34 4.05
N ALA A 685 -30.39 -13.00 3.29
CA ALA A 685 -30.55 -11.65 2.77
C ALA A 685 -30.54 -10.62 3.92
N GLY A 686 -29.55 -9.72 3.89
CA GLY A 686 -29.33 -8.69 4.91
C GLY A 686 -28.41 -9.07 6.08
N ASP A 687 -27.72 -10.21 6.05
CA ASP A 687 -26.57 -10.42 6.93
C ASP A 687 -25.41 -9.49 6.51
N ALA A 688 -24.64 -9.02 7.49
CA ALA A 688 -23.44 -8.24 7.22
C ALA A 688 -22.44 -9.10 6.41
N PRO A 689 -21.58 -8.50 5.57
CA PRO A 689 -20.52 -9.25 4.93
C PRO A 689 -19.54 -9.78 5.99
N ASP A 690 -19.65 -11.07 6.34
CA ASP A 690 -18.54 -11.81 6.94
C ASP A 690 -17.29 -11.62 6.07
N GLU A 691 -16.17 -11.40 6.76
CA GLU A 691 -14.75 -11.39 6.38
C GLU A 691 -14.41 -11.17 4.89
N ASP A 692 -13.52 -10.19 4.65
CA ASP A 692 -12.92 -9.88 3.32
C ASP A 692 -12.63 -11.19 2.54
N PRO A 693 -13.09 -11.33 1.28
CA PRO A 693 -12.81 -12.50 0.44
C PRO A 693 -11.32 -12.90 0.43
N LEU A 694 -10.39 -11.95 0.58
CA LEU A 694 -8.96 -12.24 0.69
C LEU A 694 -8.58 -12.96 2.00
N GLU A 695 -9.22 -12.64 3.12
CA GLU A 695 -9.04 -13.37 4.39
C GLU A 695 -9.65 -14.79 4.30
N GLN A 696 -10.77 -14.95 3.59
CA GLN A 696 -11.34 -16.28 3.31
C GLN A 696 -10.40 -17.13 2.44
N LEU A 697 -9.68 -16.52 1.50
CA LEU A 697 -8.66 -17.20 0.70
C LEU A 697 -7.40 -17.55 1.52
N LYS A 698 -6.98 -16.71 2.47
CA LYS A 698 -5.92 -17.04 3.43
C LYS A 698 -6.31 -18.23 4.30
N ALA A 699 -7.52 -18.21 4.85
CA ALA A 699 -8.06 -19.33 5.62
C ALA A 699 -8.10 -20.62 4.77
N LEU A 700 -8.42 -20.54 3.47
CA LEU A 700 -8.39 -21.69 2.56
C LEU A 700 -6.97 -22.25 2.35
N HIS A 701 -5.95 -21.39 2.22
CA HIS A 701 -4.56 -21.81 2.06
C HIS A 701 -4.09 -22.72 3.20
N ASP A 702 -4.43 -22.38 4.46
CA ASP A 702 -4.11 -23.18 5.66
C ASP A 702 -4.69 -24.61 5.67
N TYR A 703 -5.73 -24.88 4.86
CA TYR A 703 -6.33 -26.21 4.72
C TYR A 703 -5.85 -26.97 3.48
N VAL A 704 -5.35 -26.32 2.41
CA VAL A 704 -5.15 -26.97 1.09
C VAL A 704 -3.72 -26.81 0.57
N ALA A 705 -2.78 -27.49 1.22
CA ALA A 705 -1.35 -27.38 0.94
C ALA A 705 -0.91 -28.17 -0.31
N PRO A 706 0.07 -27.68 -1.10
CA PRO A 706 0.77 -28.46 -2.12
C PRO A 706 1.56 -29.64 -1.50
N GLU A 707 1.30 -30.88 -1.93
CA GLU A 707 2.08 -32.05 -1.51
C GLU A 707 2.16 -33.10 -2.64
N LEU A 708 3.38 -33.41 -3.11
CA LEU A 708 3.58 -34.31 -4.24
C LEU A 708 3.13 -35.73 -3.91
N GLY A 709 2.29 -36.30 -4.78
CA GLY A 709 1.77 -37.66 -4.65
C GLY A 709 0.55 -37.83 -3.74
N GLU A 710 -0.01 -36.74 -3.18
CA GLU A 710 -1.30 -36.76 -2.48
C GLU A 710 -2.45 -36.33 -3.40
N TYR A 711 -3.62 -36.93 -3.22
CA TYR A 711 -4.83 -36.67 -3.98
C TYR A 711 -6.06 -36.73 -3.07
N PHE A 712 -7.13 -36.02 -3.44
CA PHE A 712 -8.43 -36.21 -2.79
C PHE A 712 -9.60 -35.94 -3.73
N LEU A 713 -10.74 -36.52 -3.39
CA LEU A 713 -12.05 -36.26 -3.99
C LEU A 713 -13.01 -35.82 -2.88
N ALA A 714 -13.80 -34.78 -3.13
CA ALA A 714 -14.82 -34.28 -2.21
C ALA A 714 -16.21 -34.33 -2.87
N ALA A 715 -17.23 -34.72 -2.12
CA ALA A 715 -18.63 -34.69 -2.53
C ALA A 715 -19.48 -34.19 -1.36
N GLY A 716 -20.25 -33.13 -1.59
CA GLY A 716 -21.06 -32.48 -0.56
C GLY A 716 -22.54 -32.40 -0.90
N ILE A 717 -23.36 -32.32 0.14
CA ILE A 717 -24.81 -32.19 0.06
C ILE A 717 -25.30 -31.20 1.11
N LYS A 718 -26.27 -30.38 0.69
CA LYS A 718 -27.06 -29.50 1.55
C LYS A 718 -28.50 -29.93 1.46
N PHE A 719 -29.15 -30.21 2.58
CA PHE A 719 -30.53 -30.67 2.63
C PHE A 719 -31.24 -30.23 3.90
N ASN A 720 -32.57 -30.12 3.85
CA ASN A 720 -33.40 -29.98 5.03
C ASN A 720 -34.29 -31.21 5.28
N SER A 721 -34.67 -31.40 6.54
CA SER A 721 -35.64 -32.39 6.98
C SER A 721 -36.76 -31.70 7.74
N PHE A 722 -37.97 -31.81 7.21
CA PHE A 722 -39.23 -31.21 7.70
C PHE A 722 -39.17 -29.68 7.89
N GLN A 723 -38.24 -28.97 7.26
CA GLN A 723 -37.86 -27.57 7.56
C GLN A 723 -37.46 -27.33 9.04
N LEU A 724 -37.18 -28.39 9.80
CA LEU A 724 -36.81 -28.33 11.22
C LEU A 724 -35.31 -28.51 11.43
N LEU A 725 -34.69 -29.36 10.61
CA LEU A 725 -33.27 -29.68 10.63
C LEU A 725 -32.65 -29.33 9.28
N HIS A 726 -31.69 -28.42 9.26
CA HIS A 726 -30.90 -28.07 8.07
C HIS A 726 -29.51 -28.68 8.21
N CYS A 727 -29.05 -29.40 7.20
CA CYS A 727 -27.82 -30.17 7.22
C CYS A 727 -26.94 -29.81 6.03
N GLU A 728 -25.66 -29.57 6.31
CA GLU A 728 -24.60 -29.37 5.33
C GLU A 728 -23.49 -30.37 5.64
N ALA A 729 -23.10 -31.20 4.68
CA ALA A 729 -22.05 -32.20 4.87
C ALA A 729 -21.22 -32.40 3.61
N VAL A 730 -19.91 -32.62 3.78
CA VAL A 730 -18.96 -32.96 2.72
C VAL A 730 -18.23 -34.25 3.11
N ALA A 731 -18.37 -35.28 2.28
CA ALA A 731 -17.53 -36.47 2.33
C ALA A 731 -16.24 -36.20 1.54
N ILE A 732 -15.09 -36.57 2.09
CA ILE A 732 -13.80 -36.53 1.40
C ILE A 732 -13.18 -37.93 1.40
N VAL A 733 -12.62 -38.34 0.26
CA VAL A 733 -11.75 -39.50 0.13
C VAL A 733 -10.35 -39.00 -0.23
N SER A 734 -9.38 -39.22 0.66
CA SER A 734 -7.97 -38.89 0.44
C SER A 734 -7.19 -40.17 0.12
N PHE A 735 -6.28 -40.10 -0.86
CA PHE A 735 -5.49 -41.24 -1.31
C PHE A 735 -4.17 -40.78 -1.93
N GLY A 736 -3.18 -41.66 -1.99
CA GLY A 736 -1.83 -41.33 -2.48
C GLY A 736 -0.77 -41.93 -1.58
N ARG A 737 -0.46 -41.25 -0.46
CA ARG A 737 0.46 -41.76 0.56
C ARG A 737 -0.22 -42.64 1.61
N SER A 738 -1.50 -42.38 1.89
CA SER A 738 -2.36 -43.16 2.78
C SER A 738 -3.83 -42.99 2.38
N PHE A 739 -4.63 -44.04 2.47
CA PHE A 739 -6.07 -44.00 2.19
C PHE A 739 -6.89 -43.63 3.43
N GLU A 740 -7.65 -42.54 3.38
CA GLU A 740 -8.55 -42.07 4.45
C GLU A 740 -9.88 -41.57 3.88
N VAL A 741 -10.98 -41.80 4.62
CA VAL A 741 -12.33 -41.31 4.30
C VAL A 741 -12.84 -40.47 5.46
N ASP A 742 -13.14 -39.21 5.21
CA ASP A 742 -13.68 -38.25 6.17
C ASP A 742 -15.10 -37.82 5.77
N LEU A 743 -15.93 -37.46 6.76
CA LEU A 743 -17.22 -36.81 6.58
C LEU A 743 -17.29 -35.64 7.57
N VAL A 744 -17.38 -34.42 7.06
CA VAL A 744 -17.38 -33.18 7.84
C VAL A 744 -18.69 -32.44 7.58
N GLY A 745 -19.39 -31.99 8.62
CA GLY A 745 -20.68 -31.32 8.43
C GLY A 745 -21.22 -30.59 9.66
N THR A 746 -22.22 -29.74 9.44
CA THR A 746 -22.99 -29.07 10.51
C THR A 746 -24.48 -29.41 10.32
N ALA A 747 -25.17 -29.69 11.43
CA ALA A 747 -26.63 -29.83 11.48
C ALA A 747 -27.23 -28.77 12.41
N SER A 748 -28.14 -27.96 11.88
CA SER A 748 -28.81 -26.84 12.57
C SER A 748 -30.29 -27.14 12.77
N TYR A 749 -30.74 -27.12 14.02
CA TYR A 749 -32.13 -27.32 14.43
C TYR A 749 -32.71 -26.04 15.02
N ALA A 750 -33.85 -25.57 14.48
CA ALA A 750 -34.53 -24.37 14.96
C ALA A 750 -36.04 -24.59 15.05
N VAL A 751 -36.63 -24.23 16.20
CA VAL A 751 -38.08 -24.33 16.45
C VAL A 751 -38.61 -23.04 17.08
N PRO A 752 -39.76 -22.51 16.62
CA PRO A 752 -40.51 -22.94 15.44
C PRO A 752 -39.78 -22.58 14.14
N PRO A 753 -39.96 -23.37 13.06
CA PRO A 753 -39.37 -23.08 11.75
C PRO A 753 -40.00 -21.84 11.11
N GLY A 754 -39.28 -21.18 10.20
CA GLY A 754 -39.79 -20.03 9.44
C GLY A 754 -40.13 -18.78 10.25
N ARG A 755 -39.60 -18.65 11.49
CA ARG A 755 -39.89 -17.52 12.39
C ARG A 755 -39.38 -16.17 11.85
N LEU A 756 -40.13 -15.09 12.12
CA LEU A 756 -39.74 -13.71 11.77
C LEU A 756 -38.42 -13.33 12.47
N LYS A 757 -37.53 -12.60 11.79
CA LYS A 757 -36.17 -12.26 12.28
C LYS A 757 -36.13 -11.63 13.68
N GLU A 758 -37.18 -10.91 14.09
CA GLU A 758 -37.27 -10.25 15.41
C GLU A 758 -37.72 -11.18 16.56
N THR A 759 -38.17 -12.41 16.27
CA THR A 759 -38.60 -13.37 17.30
C THR A 759 -37.53 -14.42 17.56
N PRO A 760 -36.90 -14.46 18.74
CA PRO A 760 -35.92 -15.48 19.10
C PRO A 760 -36.59 -16.82 19.43
N ALA A 761 -35.80 -17.89 19.56
CA ALA A 761 -36.22 -19.15 20.19
C ALA A 761 -37.45 -19.81 19.51
N LEU A 762 -38.16 -20.78 20.08
CA LEU A 762 -38.04 -21.48 21.36
C LEU A 762 -36.72 -22.28 21.52
N ALA A 763 -36.10 -22.75 20.45
CA ALA A 763 -34.80 -23.44 20.50
C ALA A 763 -33.95 -23.15 19.25
N HIS A 764 -32.63 -23.23 19.42
CA HIS A 764 -31.63 -23.22 18.34
C HIS A 764 -30.47 -24.12 18.74
N VAL A 765 -30.17 -25.17 17.98
CA VAL A 765 -29.07 -26.09 18.28
C VAL A 765 -28.28 -26.36 17.00
N ASP A 766 -27.04 -25.92 16.97
CA ASP A 766 -26.08 -26.23 15.90
C ASP A 766 -25.11 -27.31 16.41
N ILE A 767 -24.99 -28.41 15.67
CA ILE A 767 -24.05 -29.50 15.95
C ILE A 767 -23.05 -29.60 14.80
N ASP A 768 -21.79 -29.32 15.09
CA ASP A 768 -20.65 -29.57 14.22
C ASP A 768 -20.23 -31.05 14.34
N LEU A 769 -19.86 -31.72 13.25
CA LEU A 769 -19.56 -33.15 13.18
C LEU A 769 -18.34 -33.44 12.27
N VAL A 770 -17.49 -34.36 12.73
CA VAL A 770 -16.40 -34.99 11.95
C VAL A 770 -16.44 -36.50 12.15
N ALA A 771 -16.55 -37.28 11.09
CA ALA A 771 -16.26 -38.70 11.09
C ALA A 771 -15.03 -39.00 10.23
N ARG A 772 -14.22 -39.98 10.64
CA ARG A 772 -13.01 -40.43 9.94
C ARG A 772 -12.91 -41.95 9.97
N VAL A 773 -12.54 -42.54 8.84
CA VAL A 773 -12.13 -43.94 8.70
C VAL A 773 -10.76 -43.95 8.03
N ALA A 774 -9.74 -44.44 8.74
CA ALA A 774 -8.37 -44.59 8.24
C ALA A 774 -7.96 -46.08 8.32
N PRO A 775 -8.25 -46.89 7.29
CA PRO A 775 -8.07 -48.35 7.33
C PRO A 775 -6.63 -48.80 7.60
N GLU A 776 -5.63 -48.11 7.03
CA GLU A 776 -4.20 -48.42 7.24
C GLU A 776 -3.77 -48.23 8.70
N ARG A 777 -4.33 -47.22 9.38
CA ARG A 777 -4.14 -46.97 10.82
C ARG A 777 -5.03 -47.85 11.68
N GLY A 778 -5.99 -48.54 11.07
CA GLY A 778 -7.04 -49.30 11.76
C GLY A 778 -7.86 -48.42 12.69
N GLU A 779 -8.20 -47.20 12.28
CA GLU A 779 -8.88 -46.21 13.13
C GLU A 779 -10.22 -45.79 12.52
N MET A 780 -11.28 -45.83 13.33
CA MET A 780 -12.58 -45.23 13.03
C MET A 780 -12.93 -44.26 14.16
N SER A 781 -13.34 -43.04 13.82
CA SER A 781 -13.87 -42.09 14.80
C SER A 781 -15.04 -41.28 14.25
N VAL A 782 -15.90 -40.83 15.15
CA VAL A 782 -16.98 -39.86 14.93
C VAL A 782 -16.96 -38.92 16.12
N GLN A 783 -16.88 -37.63 15.89
CA GLN A 783 -16.87 -36.59 16.93
C GLN A 783 -17.92 -35.55 16.57
N GLY A 784 -18.62 -35.03 17.57
CA GLY A 784 -19.54 -33.92 17.39
C GLY A 784 -19.50 -32.93 18.55
N LEU A 785 -19.76 -31.66 18.25
CA LEU A 785 -19.68 -30.54 19.17
C LEU A 785 -20.89 -29.62 19.00
N ILE A 786 -21.56 -29.31 20.11
CA ILE A 786 -22.63 -28.32 20.15
C ILE A 786 -21.98 -26.93 20.09
N ASN A 787 -22.30 -26.17 19.05
CA ASN A 787 -21.75 -24.85 18.80
C ASN A 787 -22.18 -23.85 19.90
N PRO A 788 -21.33 -22.90 20.34
CA PRO A 788 -21.65 -21.92 21.39
C PRO A 788 -22.88 -21.03 21.13
N ARG A 789 -23.35 -20.92 19.88
CA ARG A 789 -24.60 -20.21 19.53
C ARG A 789 -25.87 -20.96 19.97
N SER A 790 -25.75 -22.21 20.42
CA SER A 790 -26.88 -23.07 20.77
C SER A 790 -27.53 -22.68 22.09
N TYR A 791 -28.86 -22.73 22.14
CA TYR A 791 -29.67 -22.45 23.32
C TYR A 791 -31.02 -23.17 23.26
N VAL A 792 -31.65 -23.35 24.42
CA VAL A 792 -32.98 -23.98 24.56
C VAL A 792 -33.87 -23.14 25.46
N TYR A 793 -35.16 -23.04 25.14
CA TYR A 793 -36.17 -22.22 25.82
C TYR A 793 -35.97 -20.69 25.70
N SER A 794 -34.76 -20.19 25.89
CA SER A 794 -34.41 -18.76 25.81
C SER A 794 -32.96 -18.59 25.35
N PRO A 795 -32.59 -17.51 24.63
CA PRO A 795 -31.19 -17.18 24.32
C PRO A 795 -30.29 -17.01 25.57
N LEU A 796 -30.88 -16.83 26.77
CA LEU A 796 -30.16 -16.78 28.05
C LEU A 796 -29.83 -18.17 28.63
N CYS A 797 -30.31 -19.23 28.00
CA CYS A 797 -30.19 -20.64 28.41
C CYS A 797 -29.34 -21.39 27.39
N HIS A 798 -28.03 -21.16 27.47
CA HIS A 798 -27.04 -21.69 26.53
C HIS A 798 -26.81 -23.19 26.73
N LEU A 799 -26.70 -23.90 25.61
CA LEU A 799 -26.38 -25.32 25.55
C LEU A 799 -24.98 -25.50 24.94
N SER A 800 -24.18 -26.39 25.53
CA SER A 800 -22.84 -26.71 25.04
C SER A 800 -22.46 -28.15 25.37
N GLY A 801 -21.43 -28.68 24.73
CA GLY A 801 -20.88 -30.01 24.98
C GLY A 801 -20.59 -30.77 23.71
N GLY A 802 -20.16 -32.02 23.83
CA GLY A 802 -19.87 -32.86 22.66
C GLY A 802 -20.14 -34.33 22.89
N PHE A 803 -19.92 -35.10 21.83
CA PHE A 803 -19.85 -36.55 21.85
C PHE A 803 -18.68 -37.04 21.00
N ALA A 804 -18.22 -38.26 21.29
CA ALA A 804 -17.31 -38.98 20.42
C ALA A 804 -17.57 -40.49 20.47
N PHE A 805 -17.41 -41.14 19.33
CA PHE A 805 -17.18 -42.57 19.20
C PHE A 805 -15.79 -42.76 18.56
N SER A 806 -14.99 -43.69 19.08
CA SER A 806 -13.73 -44.12 18.46
C SER A 806 -13.55 -45.62 18.62
N SER A 807 -12.95 -46.28 17.64
CA SER A 807 -12.64 -47.71 17.66
C SER A 807 -11.35 -47.97 16.89
N TRP A 808 -10.55 -48.91 17.39
CA TRP A 808 -9.25 -49.26 16.81
C TRP A 808 -9.22 -50.75 16.43
N SER A 809 -9.08 -51.05 15.14
CA SER A 809 -8.97 -52.41 14.62
C SER A 809 -7.54 -52.92 14.47
N SER A 810 -6.53 -52.02 14.48
CA SER A 810 -5.12 -52.37 14.32
C SER A 810 -4.20 -51.53 15.23
N GLY A 811 -2.89 -51.74 15.13
CA GLY A 811 -1.88 -50.99 15.89
C GLY A 811 -1.83 -51.32 17.39
N ALA A 812 -1.36 -50.38 18.20
CA ALA A 812 -1.13 -50.58 19.63
C ALA A 812 -2.42 -50.66 20.47
N HIS A 813 -3.55 -50.23 19.91
CA HIS A 813 -4.87 -50.14 20.56
C HIS A 813 -5.90 -51.10 19.93
N ALA A 814 -5.46 -52.07 19.11
CA ALA A 814 -6.34 -52.99 18.41
C ALA A 814 -7.33 -53.73 19.35
N GLY A 815 -8.63 -53.69 19.04
CA GLY A 815 -9.70 -54.27 19.84
C GLY A 815 -10.29 -53.32 20.91
N ASP A 816 -9.79 -52.08 20.99
CA ASP A 816 -10.29 -51.05 21.90
C ASP A 816 -11.38 -50.18 21.26
N PHE A 817 -12.25 -49.59 22.08
CA PHE A 817 -13.25 -48.62 21.62
C PHE A 817 -13.70 -47.69 22.75
N VAL A 818 -14.34 -46.58 22.39
CA VAL A 818 -14.95 -45.65 23.34
C VAL A 818 -16.16 -44.98 22.70
N LEU A 819 -17.25 -44.88 23.47
CA LEU A 819 -18.39 -44.02 23.17
C LEU A 819 -18.58 -43.07 24.36
N SER A 820 -18.51 -41.77 24.13
CA SER A 820 -18.68 -40.76 25.18
C SER A 820 -19.58 -39.62 24.74
N VAL A 821 -20.43 -39.15 25.64
CA VAL A 821 -21.25 -37.94 25.50
C VAL A 821 -20.96 -37.12 26.75
N GLY A 822 -20.44 -35.90 26.62
CA GLY A 822 -20.03 -35.11 27.79
C GLY A 822 -18.70 -35.51 28.45
N GLY A 823 -17.96 -36.47 27.91
CA GLY A 823 -16.67 -36.92 28.46
C GLY A 823 -16.77 -38.00 29.52
N TYR A 824 -15.77 -38.06 30.40
CA TYR A 824 -15.49 -39.17 31.33
C TYR A 824 -15.57 -38.71 32.79
N ARG A 825 -15.46 -39.63 33.76
CA ARG A 825 -15.30 -39.23 35.17
C ARG A 825 -13.99 -38.46 35.40
N ARG A 826 -13.96 -37.60 36.42
CA ARG A 826 -12.81 -36.71 36.67
C ARG A 826 -11.54 -37.53 36.92
N GLY A 827 -10.47 -37.19 36.19
CA GLY A 827 -9.17 -37.88 36.29
C GLY A 827 -9.02 -39.16 35.47
N TYR A 828 -10.06 -39.66 34.80
CA TYR A 828 -10.01 -40.90 34.02
C TYR A 828 -8.93 -40.88 32.91
N LEU A 829 -8.88 -39.80 32.12
CA LEU A 829 -7.89 -39.58 31.05
C LEU A 829 -6.47 -39.26 31.57
N ALA A 830 -6.26 -39.07 32.88
CA ALA A 830 -4.92 -38.85 33.43
C ALA A 830 -4.09 -40.16 33.44
N GLN A 831 -4.76 -41.30 33.35
CA GLN A 831 -4.13 -42.62 33.32
C GLN A 831 -3.45 -42.83 31.95
N ALA A 832 -2.21 -43.31 31.96
CA ALA A 832 -1.36 -43.33 30.75
C ALA A 832 -1.94 -44.14 29.58
N HIS A 833 -2.76 -45.14 29.88
CA HIS A 833 -3.40 -46.03 28.90
C HIS A 833 -4.74 -45.52 28.36
N HIS A 834 -5.28 -44.38 28.83
CA HIS A 834 -6.48 -43.74 28.26
C HIS A 834 -6.14 -42.48 27.43
N LYS A 835 -4.86 -42.17 27.23
CA LYS A 835 -4.43 -40.93 26.57
C LYS A 835 -4.80 -40.83 25.09
N HIS A 836 -5.13 -41.95 24.45
CA HIS A 836 -5.59 -42.03 23.05
C HIS A 836 -7.10 -41.79 22.91
N TYR A 837 -7.88 -41.78 24.00
CA TYR A 837 -9.30 -41.46 23.94
C TYR A 837 -9.53 -39.97 23.65
N PRO A 838 -10.54 -39.62 22.83
CA PRO A 838 -10.84 -38.24 22.46
C PRO A 838 -11.30 -37.43 23.68
N ARG A 839 -10.91 -36.15 23.73
CA ARG A 839 -11.31 -35.21 24.78
C ARG A 839 -12.68 -34.62 24.46
N VAL A 840 -13.72 -35.18 25.07
CA VAL A 840 -15.10 -34.72 24.87
C VAL A 840 -15.50 -33.71 25.97
N PRO A 841 -15.96 -32.49 25.63
CA PRO A 841 -16.42 -31.52 26.62
C PRO A 841 -17.78 -31.91 27.21
N ARG A 842 -18.00 -31.59 28.49
CA ARG A 842 -19.26 -31.80 29.24
C ARG A 842 -20.47 -31.28 28.49
N VAL A 843 -21.58 -32.03 28.53
CA VAL A 843 -22.88 -31.48 28.13
C VAL A 843 -23.32 -30.53 29.25
N GLU A 844 -23.20 -29.22 29.02
CA GLU A 844 -23.54 -28.19 29.99
C GLU A 844 -24.73 -27.35 29.51
N LEU A 845 -25.64 -27.04 30.44
CA LEU A 845 -26.70 -26.05 30.30
C LEU A 845 -26.43 -24.91 31.27
N LYS A 846 -26.37 -23.67 30.77
CA LYS A 846 -26.12 -22.47 31.57
C LYS A 846 -27.26 -21.48 31.35
N PHE A 847 -28.03 -21.20 32.40
CA PHE A 847 -29.23 -20.38 32.33
C PHE A 847 -29.18 -19.23 33.34
N GLN A 848 -29.09 -18.01 32.82
CA GLN A 848 -29.39 -16.80 33.60
C GLN A 848 -30.91 -16.57 33.59
N VAL A 849 -31.57 -16.91 34.70
CA VAL A 849 -33.05 -16.86 34.80
C VAL A 849 -33.52 -15.43 35.02
N THR A 850 -32.86 -14.73 35.95
CA THR A 850 -32.96 -13.29 36.22
C THR A 850 -31.54 -12.78 36.53
N PRO A 851 -31.27 -11.47 36.64
CA PRO A 851 -29.95 -10.98 37.05
C PRO A 851 -29.46 -11.54 38.41
N GLU A 852 -30.40 -11.92 39.28
CA GLU A 852 -30.15 -12.47 40.61
C GLU A 852 -30.01 -13.99 40.60
N VAL A 853 -30.67 -14.71 39.67
CA VAL A 853 -30.78 -16.18 39.68
C VAL A 853 -30.04 -16.82 38.49
N TYR A 854 -29.04 -17.65 38.81
CA TYR A 854 -28.25 -18.41 37.85
C TYR A 854 -28.37 -19.92 38.10
N ILE A 855 -28.47 -20.70 37.02
CA ILE A 855 -28.51 -22.17 37.05
C ILE A 855 -27.44 -22.71 36.09
N LYS A 856 -26.62 -23.65 36.56
CA LYS A 856 -25.76 -24.48 35.73
C LYS A 856 -26.09 -25.95 35.94
N GLY A 857 -26.44 -26.67 34.87
CA GLY A 857 -26.38 -28.13 34.83
C GLY A 857 -25.17 -28.60 34.02
N ASP A 858 -24.57 -29.72 34.39
CA ASP A 858 -23.68 -30.48 33.51
C ASP A 858 -23.88 -32.00 33.63
N GLY A 859 -23.52 -32.73 32.58
CA GLY A 859 -23.69 -34.18 32.50
C GLY A 859 -22.68 -34.86 31.59
N TYR A 860 -22.46 -36.14 31.84
CA TYR A 860 -21.64 -37.02 31.01
C TYR A 860 -22.04 -38.49 31.08
N PHE A 861 -21.63 -39.21 30.04
CA PHE A 861 -21.72 -40.64 29.85
C PHE A 861 -20.47 -41.11 29.10
N ALA A 862 -19.90 -42.24 29.50
CA ALA A 862 -18.84 -42.91 28.74
C ALA A 862 -18.99 -44.43 28.83
N LEU A 863 -18.72 -45.11 27.72
CA LEU A 863 -18.80 -46.56 27.54
C LEU A 863 -17.50 -47.05 26.89
N THR A 864 -16.90 -48.08 27.47
CA THR A 864 -15.61 -48.67 27.07
C THR A 864 -15.67 -50.20 27.20
N PRO A 865 -14.68 -50.95 26.66
CA PRO A 865 -14.58 -52.40 26.86
C PRO A 865 -14.56 -52.89 28.32
N SER A 866 -14.16 -52.05 29.28
CA SER A 866 -14.03 -52.42 30.70
C SER A 866 -15.16 -51.91 31.59
N GLU A 867 -15.72 -50.74 31.28
CA GLU A 867 -16.65 -50.04 32.18
C GLU A 867 -17.59 -49.06 31.45
N VAL A 868 -18.73 -48.79 32.09
CA VAL A 868 -19.62 -47.66 31.78
C VAL A 868 -19.58 -46.65 32.93
N MET A 869 -19.62 -45.36 32.59
CA MET A 869 -19.58 -44.24 33.50
C MET A 869 -20.74 -43.30 33.20
N VAL A 870 -21.36 -42.74 34.23
CA VAL A 870 -22.42 -41.73 34.10
C VAL A 870 -22.36 -40.77 35.28
N GLY A 871 -22.59 -39.49 35.04
CA GLY A 871 -22.62 -38.51 36.12
C GLY A 871 -22.96 -37.11 35.64
N GLY A 872 -22.96 -36.16 36.56
CA GLY A 872 -23.33 -34.78 36.30
C GLY A 872 -23.41 -33.93 37.56
N GLY A 873 -23.72 -32.66 37.36
CA GLY A 873 -23.91 -31.68 38.41
C GLY A 873 -25.07 -30.74 38.14
N LEU A 874 -25.64 -30.17 39.20
CA LEU A 874 -26.56 -29.05 39.15
C LEU A 874 -26.15 -28.05 40.23
N HIS A 875 -25.86 -26.82 39.81
CA HIS A 875 -25.57 -25.68 40.66
C HIS A 875 -26.65 -24.62 40.45
N VAL A 876 -27.23 -24.13 41.54
CA VAL A 876 -28.18 -23.02 41.55
C VAL A 876 -27.62 -21.93 42.45
N GLN A 877 -27.58 -20.70 41.96
CA GLN A 877 -27.10 -19.53 42.70
C GLN A 877 -28.15 -18.43 42.72
N VAL A 878 -28.33 -17.79 43.88
CA VAL A 878 -29.18 -16.61 44.06
C VAL A 878 -28.38 -15.50 44.73
N ASN A 879 -28.26 -14.35 44.06
CA ASN A 879 -27.56 -13.16 44.52
C ASN A 879 -28.52 -11.96 44.52
N ASP A 880 -29.13 -11.65 45.67
CA ASP A 880 -30.04 -10.52 45.85
C ASP A 880 -29.52 -9.58 46.95
N GLY A 881 -28.87 -8.48 46.52
CA GLY A 881 -28.33 -7.45 47.40
C GLY A 881 -27.30 -7.96 48.42
N SER A 882 -27.74 -8.21 49.65
CA SER A 882 -26.90 -8.76 50.74
C SER A 882 -27.09 -10.26 50.98
N LEU A 883 -27.99 -10.90 50.22
CA LEU A 883 -28.28 -12.34 50.27
C LEU A 883 -27.53 -13.05 49.14
N HIS A 884 -26.72 -14.03 49.51
CA HIS A 884 -26.08 -14.97 48.59
C HIS A 884 -26.46 -16.37 49.03
N ALA A 885 -27.24 -17.09 48.22
CA ALA A 885 -27.60 -18.49 48.47
C ALA A 885 -27.15 -19.37 47.30
N TRP A 886 -26.82 -20.63 47.61
CA TRP A 886 -26.43 -21.61 46.62
C TRP A 886 -26.95 -23.01 46.99
N ALA A 887 -27.19 -23.83 45.98
CA ALA A 887 -27.47 -25.24 46.11
C ALA A 887 -26.68 -26.02 45.05
N ASP A 888 -26.02 -27.08 45.48
CA ASP A 888 -25.18 -27.98 44.70
C ASP A 888 -25.74 -29.40 44.78
N PHE A 889 -25.81 -30.08 43.65
CA PHE A 889 -26.03 -31.51 43.54
C PHE A 889 -24.99 -32.08 42.58
N THR A 890 -24.34 -33.19 42.92
CA THR A 890 -23.50 -33.94 41.97
C THR A 890 -23.69 -35.43 42.11
N LEU A 891 -23.46 -36.15 41.00
CA LEU A 891 -23.50 -37.60 40.88
C LEU A 891 -22.32 -38.05 40.00
N ASP A 892 -21.55 -39.05 40.45
CA ASP A 892 -20.46 -39.69 39.69
C ASP A 892 -20.56 -41.21 39.91
N VAL A 893 -20.90 -41.95 38.85
CA VAL A 893 -21.10 -43.40 38.87
C VAL A 893 -20.19 -44.07 37.84
N LEU A 894 -19.54 -45.15 38.26
CA LEU A 894 -18.78 -46.06 37.42
C LEU A 894 -19.21 -47.50 37.70
N ILE A 895 -19.43 -48.27 36.63
CA ILE A 895 -19.84 -49.68 36.68
C ILE A 895 -18.90 -50.48 35.77
N GLY A 896 -18.13 -51.39 36.35
CA GLY A 896 -17.24 -52.31 35.62
C GLY A 896 -17.95 -53.63 35.32
N TRP A 897 -17.69 -54.21 34.14
CA TRP A 897 -18.43 -55.38 33.64
C TRP A 897 -18.21 -56.65 34.46
N GLU A 898 -17.04 -57.30 34.33
CA GLU A 898 -16.68 -58.51 35.09
C GLU A 898 -15.18 -58.53 35.45
N PRO A 899 -14.78 -58.86 36.70
CA PRO A 899 -15.64 -59.13 37.85
C PRO A 899 -16.50 -57.91 38.23
N PHE A 900 -17.81 -58.11 38.32
CA PHE A 900 -18.77 -57.01 38.45
C PHE A 900 -18.52 -56.19 39.73
N HIS A 901 -18.45 -54.87 39.56
CA HIS A 901 -18.30 -53.90 40.63
C HIS A 901 -18.86 -52.56 40.18
N TYR A 902 -19.26 -51.72 41.14
CA TYR A 902 -19.63 -50.34 40.91
C TYR A 902 -19.09 -49.45 42.02
N ASP A 903 -18.93 -48.17 41.71
CA ASP A 903 -18.48 -47.08 42.57
C ASP A 903 -19.33 -45.86 42.23
N ALA A 904 -20.13 -45.38 43.19
CA ALA A 904 -21.09 -44.31 43.02
C ALA A 904 -20.96 -43.28 44.15
N SER A 905 -20.67 -42.04 43.79
CA SER A 905 -20.60 -40.89 44.70
C SER A 905 -21.71 -39.91 44.39
N MET A 906 -22.40 -39.42 45.42
CA MET A 906 -23.40 -38.35 45.32
C MET A 906 -23.14 -37.28 46.38
N HIS A 907 -23.27 -36.01 46.02
CA HIS A 907 -23.18 -34.87 46.94
C HIS A 907 -24.43 -34.01 46.81
N ILE A 908 -24.96 -33.53 47.94
CA ILE A 908 -25.94 -32.45 48.02
C ILE A 908 -25.37 -31.41 48.98
N GLY A 909 -25.32 -30.14 48.58
CA GLY A 909 -24.93 -29.01 49.41
C GLY A 909 -25.94 -27.87 49.28
N ILE A 910 -26.29 -27.21 50.38
CA ILE A 910 -27.12 -25.99 50.39
C ILE A 910 -26.49 -25.01 51.36
N GLY A 911 -26.32 -23.76 50.95
CA GLY A 911 -25.79 -22.71 51.82
C GLY A 911 -26.38 -21.34 51.55
N ALA A 912 -26.31 -20.50 52.57
CA ALA A 912 -26.75 -19.12 52.50
C ALA A 912 -25.86 -18.21 53.34
N ARG A 913 -25.59 -17.02 52.81
CA ARG A 913 -24.91 -15.92 53.48
C ARG A 913 -25.80 -14.69 53.41
N TRP A 914 -26.00 -14.04 54.55
CA TRP A 914 -26.71 -12.77 54.65
C TRP A 914 -25.96 -11.81 55.58
N LYS A 915 -25.38 -10.76 55.00
CA LYS A 915 -24.48 -9.81 55.69
C LYS A 915 -23.31 -10.54 56.39
N CYS A 916 -23.36 -10.63 57.72
CA CYS A 916 -22.37 -11.30 58.58
C CYS A 916 -22.77 -12.72 59.01
N PHE A 917 -23.99 -13.17 58.71
CA PHE A 917 -24.43 -14.54 58.97
C PHE A 917 -24.11 -15.45 57.79
N HIS A 918 -23.65 -16.67 58.08
CA HIS A 918 -23.36 -17.72 57.11
C HIS A 918 -23.82 -19.06 57.68
N THR A 919 -24.51 -19.87 56.89
CA THR A 919 -24.88 -21.24 57.24
C THR A 919 -24.79 -22.12 56.00
N SER A 920 -24.43 -23.38 56.20
CA SER A 920 -24.34 -24.40 55.17
C SER A 920 -24.67 -25.76 55.76
N ALA A 921 -25.27 -26.61 54.93
CA ALA A 921 -25.54 -28.02 55.18
C ALA A 921 -25.15 -28.81 53.93
N SER A 922 -24.55 -29.97 54.09
CA SER A 922 -24.27 -30.89 52.98
C SER A 922 -24.37 -32.35 53.42
N ALA A 923 -24.60 -33.22 52.45
CA ALA A 923 -24.60 -34.66 52.61
C ALA A 923 -23.81 -35.29 51.45
N ASN A 924 -22.88 -36.17 51.79
CA ASN A 924 -22.11 -36.97 50.85
C ASN A 924 -22.52 -38.44 51.02
N LEU A 925 -22.76 -39.13 49.92
CA LEU A 925 -23.07 -40.55 49.90
C LEU A 925 -22.10 -41.24 48.95
N HIS A 926 -21.26 -42.13 49.48
CA HIS A 926 -20.43 -43.04 48.68
C HIS A 926 -20.97 -44.46 48.81
N VAL A 927 -21.21 -45.13 47.68
CA VAL A 927 -21.74 -46.49 47.61
C VAL A 927 -20.89 -47.31 46.64
N TRP A 928 -20.54 -48.53 47.01
CA TRP A 928 -19.81 -49.47 46.17
C TRP A 928 -20.41 -50.87 46.23
N GLY A 929 -20.04 -51.69 45.25
CA GLY A 929 -20.51 -53.07 45.08
C GLY A 929 -19.40 -54.11 44.93
N PRO A 930 -19.76 -55.37 44.65
CA PRO A 930 -21.10 -55.84 44.24
C PRO A 930 -22.12 -55.94 45.39
N ASP A 931 -21.70 -56.30 46.60
CA ASP A 931 -22.55 -56.27 47.78
C ASP A 931 -22.76 -54.81 48.20
N PHE A 932 -24.02 -54.35 48.20
CA PHE A 932 -24.39 -52.96 48.49
C PHE A 932 -23.82 -52.50 49.84
N SER A 933 -22.79 -51.66 49.77
CA SER A 933 -22.04 -51.11 50.90
C SER A 933 -21.77 -49.64 50.66
N GLY A 934 -21.64 -48.85 51.72
CA GLY A 934 -21.43 -47.41 51.57
C GLY A 934 -21.23 -46.66 52.88
N THR A 935 -20.89 -45.38 52.74
CA THR A 935 -20.76 -44.41 53.81
C THR A 935 -21.58 -43.17 53.45
N ALA A 936 -22.47 -42.76 54.36
CA ALA A 936 -23.20 -41.50 54.28
C ALA A 936 -22.64 -40.51 55.31
N ASN A 937 -21.98 -39.45 54.84
CA ASN A 937 -21.47 -38.36 55.65
C ASN A 937 -22.47 -37.19 55.62
N VAL A 938 -22.79 -36.61 56.77
CA VAL A 938 -23.60 -35.40 56.89
C VAL A 938 -22.77 -34.33 57.59
N ASP A 939 -22.67 -33.15 56.97
CA ASP A 939 -21.96 -31.99 57.49
C ASP A 939 -22.92 -30.81 57.59
N TRP A 940 -23.08 -30.26 58.79
CA TRP A 940 -23.83 -29.04 59.05
C TRP A 940 -22.93 -28.09 59.84
N TRP A 941 -23.05 -26.78 59.64
CA TRP A 941 -22.17 -25.70 60.15
C TRP A 941 -21.70 -25.73 61.63
N ILE A 942 -22.21 -26.65 62.47
CA ILE A 942 -21.84 -26.87 63.87
C ILE A 942 -21.46 -28.34 64.23
N PHE A 943 -21.71 -29.33 63.36
CA PHE A 943 -21.30 -30.73 63.56
C PHE A 943 -21.33 -31.55 62.27
N SER A 944 -20.49 -32.58 62.19
CA SER A 944 -20.51 -33.60 61.13
C SER A 944 -20.47 -35.02 61.71
N PHE A 945 -21.02 -36.00 60.98
CA PHE A 945 -21.02 -37.42 61.36
C PHE A 945 -21.13 -38.34 60.14
N ASP A 946 -20.63 -39.57 60.28
CA ASP A 946 -20.65 -40.61 59.26
C ASP A 946 -21.56 -41.77 59.66
N ILE A 947 -22.25 -42.37 58.69
CA ILE A 947 -23.04 -43.60 58.82
C ILE A 947 -22.53 -44.61 57.79
N ASP A 948 -21.82 -45.64 58.24
CA ASP A 948 -21.44 -46.79 57.42
C ASP A 948 -22.57 -47.83 57.35
N PHE A 949 -22.75 -48.46 56.18
CA PHE A 949 -23.73 -49.52 55.95
C PHE A 949 -23.24 -50.57 54.94
N GLY A 950 -23.83 -51.76 54.99
CA GLY A 950 -23.50 -52.90 54.11
C GLY A 950 -22.64 -53.97 54.77
N SER A 951 -22.08 -54.87 53.97
CA SER A 951 -21.32 -56.03 54.46
C SER A 951 -19.83 -55.75 54.71
N GLY A 952 -19.29 -54.65 54.17
CA GLY A 952 -17.85 -54.38 54.16
C GLY A 952 -17.03 -55.43 53.40
N ALA A 953 -17.70 -56.26 52.58
CA ALA A 953 -17.10 -57.35 51.83
C ALA A 953 -16.12 -56.83 50.76
N PRO A 954 -15.16 -57.67 50.29
CA PRO A 954 -14.27 -57.28 49.20
C PRO A 954 -15.06 -56.86 47.94
N PRO A 955 -14.61 -55.82 47.20
CA PRO A 955 -15.39 -55.16 46.14
C PRO A 955 -15.41 -55.93 44.81
N PHE A 956 -15.53 -57.27 44.84
CA PHE A 956 -15.53 -58.13 43.66
C PHE A 956 -16.47 -59.31 43.84
N ALA A 957 -17.14 -59.71 42.76
CA ALA A 957 -18.05 -60.85 42.76
C ALA A 957 -17.35 -62.19 43.11
N PRO A 958 -18.09 -63.16 43.68
CA PRO A 958 -17.63 -64.54 43.77
C PRO A 958 -17.40 -65.12 42.36
N PRO A 959 -16.52 -66.13 42.21
CA PRO A 959 -16.07 -66.58 40.91
C PRO A 959 -17.16 -67.41 40.24
N ILE A 960 -17.35 -67.23 38.94
CA ILE A 960 -18.26 -68.07 38.16
C ILE A 960 -17.60 -69.40 37.79
N SER A 961 -18.41 -70.41 37.43
CA SER A 961 -17.88 -71.68 36.95
C SER A 961 -17.34 -71.56 35.51
N TRP A 962 -16.54 -72.54 35.06
CA TRP A 962 -16.13 -72.61 33.65
C TRP A 962 -17.34 -72.71 32.71
N ILE A 963 -18.41 -73.40 33.12
CA ILE A 963 -19.62 -73.57 32.31
C ILE A 963 -20.32 -72.21 32.14
N ASP A 964 -20.42 -71.43 33.22
CA ASP A 964 -21.00 -70.08 33.17
C ASP A 964 -20.12 -69.13 32.35
N PHE A 965 -18.79 -69.20 32.49
CA PHE A 965 -17.85 -68.40 31.68
C PHE A 965 -17.98 -68.71 30.18
N GLN A 966 -18.01 -70.01 29.85
CA GLN A 966 -18.16 -70.50 28.48
C GLN A 966 -19.51 -70.09 27.86
N ALA A 967 -20.60 -70.17 28.62
CA ALA A 967 -21.93 -69.78 28.16
C ALA A 967 -22.09 -68.25 28.04
N LYS A 968 -21.64 -67.48 29.04
CA LYS A 968 -21.83 -66.02 29.09
C LYS A 968 -20.92 -65.23 28.16
N PHE A 969 -19.65 -65.64 27.99
CA PHE A 969 -18.65 -64.83 27.28
C PHE A 969 -18.15 -65.41 25.97
N LEU A 970 -18.28 -66.73 25.76
CA LEU A 970 -17.80 -67.39 24.54
C LEU A 970 -18.94 -67.87 23.63
N GLY A 971 -20.18 -67.97 24.13
CA GLY A 971 -21.34 -68.43 23.36
C GLY A 971 -21.27 -69.91 22.92
N ILE A 972 -20.42 -70.71 23.57
CA ILE A 972 -20.11 -72.10 23.19
C ILE A 972 -21.00 -73.06 23.99
N ASP A 973 -22.13 -73.50 23.43
CA ASP A 973 -22.89 -74.63 24.00
C ASP A 973 -22.47 -75.97 23.36
N LYS A 974 -22.68 -77.08 24.08
CA LYS A 974 -22.11 -78.43 23.85
C LYS A 974 -22.48 -79.10 22.51
N ARG A 975 -23.24 -78.45 21.63
CA ARG A 975 -23.59 -78.93 20.28
C ARG A 975 -23.23 -77.99 19.13
N ALA A 976 -22.86 -76.73 19.37
CA ALA A 976 -22.58 -75.73 18.33
C ALA A 976 -21.12 -75.20 18.35
N ALA A 977 -20.23 -75.91 19.04
CA ALA A 977 -18.94 -75.39 19.48
C ALA A 977 -17.89 -75.16 18.38
N ALA A 978 -18.05 -75.72 17.18
CA ALA A 978 -17.08 -75.58 16.09
C ALA A 978 -17.31 -74.30 15.28
N GLU A 979 -18.52 -74.12 14.74
CA GLU A 979 -18.87 -73.05 13.77
C GLU A 979 -18.83 -71.64 14.36
N LYS A 980 -19.01 -71.48 15.69
CA LYS A 980 -18.99 -70.17 16.36
C LYS A 980 -17.64 -69.76 16.95
N THR A 981 -16.67 -70.68 17.04
CA THR A 981 -15.42 -70.46 17.82
C THR A 981 -14.18 -70.35 16.95
N LEU A 982 -14.25 -70.83 15.71
CA LEU A 982 -13.18 -70.81 14.72
C LEU A 982 -13.73 -70.31 13.38
N GLY A 983 -13.24 -69.16 12.93
CA GLY A 983 -13.52 -68.64 11.59
C GLY A 983 -12.41 -69.03 10.60
N ILE A 984 -12.79 -69.26 9.34
CA ILE A 984 -11.87 -69.32 8.20
C ILE A 984 -12.42 -68.41 7.12
N SER A 985 -11.58 -67.52 6.60
CA SER A 985 -11.92 -66.53 5.58
C SER A 985 -10.88 -66.53 4.47
N ILE A 986 -11.23 -66.00 3.30
CA ILE A 986 -10.26 -65.65 2.26
C ILE A 986 -9.92 -64.17 2.47
N HIS A 987 -8.66 -63.87 2.79
CA HIS A 987 -8.16 -62.51 2.94
C HIS A 987 -7.73 -61.90 1.61
N GLU A 988 -7.25 -62.72 0.67
CA GLU A 988 -6.82 -62.26 -0.65
C GLU A 988 -6.94 -63.37 -1.70
N GLY A 989 -7.12 -62.98 -2.96
CA GLY A 989 -7.11 -63.90 -4.10
C GLY A 989 -8.45 -64.53 -4.44
N GLN A 990 -9.59 -64.12 -3.84
CA GLN A 990 -10.90 -64.54 -4.34
C GLN A 990 -11.21 -63.83 -5.67
N VAL A 991 -11.56 -64.62 -6.70
CA VAL A 991 -11.84 -64.14 -8.07
C VAL A 991 -13.25 -64.49 -8.57
N GLY A 992 -14.07 -65.13 -7.73
CA GLY A 992 -15.44 -65.46 -8.04
C GLY A 992 -16.03 -66.49 -7.08
N LYS A 993 -17.12 -67.14 -7.51
CA LYS A 993 -17.75 -68.28 -6.83
C LYS A 993 -18.30 -69.26 -7.87
N LEU A 994 -18.31 -70.56 -7.53
CA LEU A 994 -18.95 -71.64 -8.26
C LEU A 994 -20.00 -72.27 -7.35
N GLY A 995 -21.24 -71.78 -7.44
CA GLY A 995 -22.24 -71.98 -6.38
C GLY A 995 -21.74 -71.36 -5.06
N ASP A 996 -21.78 -72.12 -3.97
CA ASP A 996 -21.27 -71.68 -2.66
C ASP A 996 -19.74 -71.83 -2.51
N ILE A 997 -19.04 -72.43 -3.49
CA ILE A 997 -17.60 -72.66 -3.43
C ILE A 997 -16.86 -71.40 -3.93
N PRO A 998 -16.05 -70.71 -3.10
CA PRO A 998 -15.28 -69.57 -3.56
C PRO A 998 -14.19 -70.00 -4.54
N VAL A 999 -14.11 -69.32 -5.69
CA VAL A 999 -13.06 -69.54 -6.69
C VAL A 999 -11.91 -68.57 -6.37
N VAL A 1000 -10.68 -69.09 -6.32
CA VAL A 1000 -9.50 -68.34 -5.88
C VAL A 1000 -8.33 -68.43 -6.87
N ALA A 1001 -7.67 -67.31 -7.11
CA ALA A 1001 -6.39 -67.24 -7.80
C ALA A 1001 -5.29 -67.82 -6.89
N ALA A 1002 -4.84 -69.05 -7.21
CA ALA A 1002 -3.88 -69.80 -6.38
C ALA A 1002 -2.57 -69.05 -6.09
N ALA A 1003 -2.13 -68.14 -6.95
CA ALA A 1003 -0.92 -67.34 -6.76
C ALA A 1003 -1.08 -66.19 -5.74
N ALA A 1004 -2.31 -65.69 -5.53
CA ALA A 1004 -2.63 -64.58 -4.63
C ALA A 1004 -3.36 -65.04 -3.35
N LEU A 1005 -3.67 -66.34 -3.23
CA LEU A 1005 -4.46 -66.89 -2.13
C LEU A 1005 -3.81 -66.63 -0.77
N LYS A 1006 -4.49 -65.85 0.06
CA LYS A 1006 -4.28 -65.75 1.51
C LYS A 1006 -5.54 -66.16 2.23
N LEU A 1007 -5.42 -67.07 3.20
CA LEU A 1007 -6.53 -67.47 4.07
C LEU A 1007 -6.32 -66.85 5.46
N GLY A 1008 -7.39 -66.29 6.02
CA GLY A 1008 -7.45 -65.91 7.43
C GLY A 1008 -8.01 -67.05 8.27
N THR A 1009 -7.56 -67.14 9.51
CA THR A 1009 -8.18 -67.97 10.54
C THR A 1009 -8.35 -67.13 11.80
N SER A 1010 -9.48 -67.24 12.50
CA SER A 1010 -9.77 -66.44 13.69
C SER A 1010 -10.37 -67.29 14.82
N THR A 1011 -10.20 -66.86 16.06
CA THR A 1011 -10.78 -67.53 17.24
C THR A 1011 -11.09 -66.56 18.39
N LEU A 1012 -12.13 -66.90 19.16
CA LEU A 1012 -12.57 -66.16 20.35
C LEU A 1012 -11.67 -66.36 21.59
N VAL A 1013 -10.78 -67.35 21.58
CA VAL A 1013 -9.95 -67.72 22.74
C VAL A 1013 -8.47 -67.47 22.44
N PRO A 1014 -7.73 -66.69 23.24
CA PRO A 1014 -6.30 -66.45 23.08
C PRO A 1014 -5.48 -67.72 22.88
N VAL A 1015 -4.72 -67.77 21.78
CA VAL A 1015 -3.97 -68.97 21.38
C VAL A 1015 -2.66 -69.07 22.17
N SER A 1016 -2.49 -70.17 22.90
CA SER A 1016 -1.28 -70.41 23.70
C SER A 1016 -0.23 -71.29 22.99
N LYS A 1017 -0.60 -71.96 21.91
CA LYS A 1017 0.27 -72.76 21.05
C LYS A 1017 -0.49 -73.06 19.75
N ALA A 1018 0.21 -73.14 18.62
CA ALA A 1018 -0.38 -73.62 17.38
C ALA A 1018 0.55 -74.57 16.64
N THR A 1019 -0.04 -75.42 15.81
CA THR A 1019 0.65 -76.41 14.98
C THR A 1019 0.10 -76.40 13.56
N LEU A 1020 1.00 -76.47 12.58
CA LEU A 1020 0.68 -76.51 11.15
C LEU A 1020 1.04 -77.89 10.58
N GLY A 1021 0.07 -78.56 9.94
CA GLY A 1021 0.17 -79.92 9.41
C GLY A 1021 -0.41 -81.00 10.34
N LYS A 1022 -0.47 -82.24 9.85
CA LYS A 1022 -1.26 -83.32 10.44
C LYS A 1022 -0.46 -84.27 11.34
N GLY A 1023 -1.03 -84.61 12.50
CA GLY A 1023 -0.51 -85.64 13.41
C GLY A 1023 0.94 -85.41 13.86
N LYS A 1024 1.74 -86.48 13.92
CA LYS A 1024 3.15 -86.42 14.39
C LYS A 1024 4.10 -85.62 13.49
N LYS A 1025 3.67 -85.19 12.30
CA LYS A 1025 4.47 -84.37 11.37
C LYS A 1025 4.21 -82.87 11.52
N ALA A 1026 3.21 -82.48 12.32
CA ALA A 1026 2.83 -81.08 12.53
C ALA A 1026 3.99 -80.27 13.12
N LYS A 1027 4.26 -79.09 12.56
CA LYS A 1027 5.30 -78.16 13.03
C LYS A 1027 4.68 -77.15 14.00
N ASN A 1028 5.35 -76.86 15.12
CA ASN A 1028 4.94 -75.76 15.99
C ASN A 1028 5.08 -74.41 15.27
N VAL A 1029 4.03 -73.60 15.31
CA VAL A 1029 4.06 -72.18 14.88
C VAL A 1029 4.59 -71.34 16.05
N LYS A 1030 5.47 -70.39 15.78
CA LYS A 1030 6.07 -69.52 16.79
C LYS A 1030 5.04 -68.49 17.26
N ILE A 1031 4.71 -68.48 18.55
CA ILE A 1031 3.76 -67.55 19.17
C ILE A 1031 4.45 -66.80 20.33
N THR A 1032 4.27 -65.49 20.38
CA THR A 1032 4.66 -64.65 21.51
C THR A 1032 3.51 -64.63 22.53
N LYS A 1033 3.82 -64.82 23.82
CA LYS A 1033 2.83 -64.80 24.91
C LYS A 1033 2.99 -63.55 25.78
N PRO A 1034 1.90 -63.00 26.34
CA PRO A 1034 2.01 -61.94 27.34
C PRO A 1034 2.73 -62.44 28.61
N LYS A 1035 3.43 -61.53 29.27
CA LYS A 1035 4.18 -61.79 30.50
C LYS A 1035 3.22 -62.17 31.64
N GLY A 1036 3.21 -63.45 32.02
CA GLY A 1036 2.29 -64.01 33.02
C GLY A 1036 1.30 -65.05 32.46
N GLY A 1037 1.12 -65.09 31.13
CA GLY A 1037 0.12 -65.91 30.45
C GLY A 1037 -1.27 -65.25 30.43
N PHE A 1038 -2.28 -66.03 30.06
CA PHE A 1038 -3.70 -65.63 30.14
C PHE A 1038 -4.31 -66.17 31.44
N GLY A 1039 -5.08 -65.34 32.13
CA GLY A 1039 -5.91 -65.73 33.27
C GLY A 1039 -7.36 -65.35 33.01
N MET A 1040 -8.30 -65.87 33.78
CA MET A 1040 -9.73 -65.56 33.63
C MET A 1040 -10.23 -64.84 34.89
N PRO A 1041 -10.23 -63.48 34.93
CA PRO A 1041 -10.64 -62.71 36.08
C PRO A 1041 -12.03 -63.03 36.64
N PRO A 1042 -13.09 -63.31 35.84
CA PRO A 1042 -14.40 -63.71 36.35
C PRO A 1042 -14.36 -65.06 37.09
N MET A 1043 -13.32 -65.85 36.86
CA MET A 1043 -13.00 -67.09 37.56
C MET A 1043 -11.84 -66.90 38.56
N TRP A 1044 -11.73 -65.72 39.20
CA TRP A 1044 -10.64 -65.34 40.12
C TRP A 1044 -9.22 -65.55 39.56
N GLY A 1045 -9.02 -65.20 38.28
CA GLY A 1045 -7.71 -65.25 37.63
C GLY A 1045 -7.17 -66.67 37.47
N ILE A 1046 -8.03 -67.69 37.41
CA ILE A 1046 -7.62 -69.06 37.04
C ILE A 1046 -6.89 -69.00 35.69
N LYS A 1047 -5.68 -69.56 35.64
CA LYS A 1047 -4.85 -69.54 34.44
C LYS A 1047 -5.45 -70.42 33.34
N LEU A 1048 -5.41 -69.92 32.11
CA LEU A 1048 -5.75 -70.72 30.92
C LEU A 1048 -4.66 -71.76 30.70
N ASN A 1049 -4.88 -72.98 31.19
CA ASN A 1049 -3.88 -74.06 31.19
C ASN A 1049 -3.47 -74.49 29.77
N LYS A 1050 -4.42 -74.54 28.84
CA LYS A 1050 -4.20 -75.04 27.48
C LYS A 1050 -5.16 -74.38 26.49
N SER A 1051 -4.60 -73.74 25.47
CA SER A 1051 -5.31 -73.27 24.28
C SER A 1051 -4.42 -73.60 23.06
N GLU A 1052 -4.85 -74.58 22.25
CA GLU A 1052 -4.10 -75.11 21.10
C GLU A 1052 -4.93 -75.01 19.82
N VAL A 1053 -4.38 -74.37 18.79
CA VAL A 1053 -4.95 -74.36 17.43
C VAL A 1053 -4.16 -75.31 16.53
N THR A 1054 -4.84 -76.18 15.80
CA THR A 1054 -4.21 -77.04 14.79
C THR A 1054 -4.73 -76.65 13.42
N ILE A 1055 -3.82 -76.34 12.50
CA ILE A 1055 -4.11 -75.94 11.13
C ILE A 1055 -3.73 -77.11 10.22
N GLU A 1056 -4.72 -77.82 9.70
CA GLU A 1056 -4.53 -78.85 8.67
C GLU A 1056 -4.92 -78.28 7.32
N ILE A 1057 -4.07 -78.43 6.31
CA ILE A 1057 -4.35 -78.02 4.93
C ILE A 1057 -4.15 -79.25 4.06
N THR A 1058 -5.20 -79.66 3.35
CA THR A 1058 -5.17 -80.87 2.51
C THR A 1058 -5.63 -80.60 1.10
N LEU A 1059 -4.89 -81.13 0.12
CA LEU A 1059 -5.29 -81.17 -1.30
C LEU A 1059 -5.52 -82.64 -1.66
N ASP A 1060 -6.70 -82.98 -2.16
CA ASP A 1060 -7.11 -84.36 -2.51
C ASP A 1060 -6.82 -85.41 -1.42
N GLY A 1061 -6.94 -84.99 -0.15
CA GLY A 1061 -6.68 -85.82 1.04
C GLY A 1061 -5.21 -85.92 1.47
N ALA A 1062 -4.25 -85.40 0.68
CA ALA A 1062 -2.84 -85.31 1.06
C ALA A 1062 -2.56 -84.05 1.90
N ASP A 1063 -1.78 -84.18 2.98
CA ASP A 1063 -1.34 -83.04 3.81
C ASP A 1063 -0.31 -82.18 3.06
N VAL A 1064 -0.72 -80.95 2.70
CA VAL A 1064 0.07 -79.95 1.98
C VAL A 1064 0.44 -78.75 2.86
N ALA A 1065 0.20 -78.82 4.17
CA ALA A 1065 0.50 -77.72 5.10
C ALA A 1065 2.00 -77.36 5.16
N ALA A 1066 2.88 -78.23 4.66
CA ALA A 1066 4.30 -77.95 4.50
C ALA A 1066 4.60 -76.86 3.45
N ASP A 1067 3.74 -76.68 2.44
CA ASP A 1067 3.88 -75.66 1.40
C ASP A 1067 3.33 -74.29 1.83
N PHE A 1068 2.66 -74.20 2.97
CA PHE A 1068 2.15 -72.97 3.56
C PHE A 1068 2.99 -72.47 4.73
N GLU A 1069 2.87 -71.19 5.03
CA GLU A 1069 3.37 -70.56 6.25
C GLU A 1069 2.19 -69.93 7.00
N ALA A 1070 2.18 -70.12 8.32
CA ALA A 1070 1.18 -69.55 9.22
C ALA A 1070 1.81 -68.40 9.99
N VAL A 1071 1.40 -67.16 9.68
CA VAL A 1071 1.80 -65.94 10.37
C VAL A 1071 0.78 -65.67 11.48
N PRO A 1072 1.17 -65.57 12.76
CA PRO A 1072 0.22 -65.26 13.83
C PRO A 1072 -0.38 -63.86 13.68
N GLU A 1073 -1.70 -63.76 13.72
CA GLU A 1073 -2.42 -62.49 13.81
C GLU A 1073 -2.65 -62.13 15.27
N MET A 1074 -2.29 -60.89 15.63
CA MET A 1074 -2.37 -60.36 16.99
C MET A 1074 -3.56 -59.40 17.11
N ALA A 1075 -4.36 -59.55 18.15
CA ALA A 1075 -5.39 -58.57 18.54
C ALA A 1075 -5.37 -58.35 20.06
N GLY A 1076 -5.82 -57.18 20.51
CA GLY A 1076 -6.08 -56.93 21.92
C GLY A 1076 -7.38 -57.60 22.35
N VAL A 1077 -7.28 -58.55 23.28
CA VAL A 1077 -8.46 -59.18 23.88
C VAL A 1077 -8.84 -58.50 25.21
N PRO A 1078 -10.14 -58.47 25.60
CA PRO A 1078 -10.57 -57.75 26.79
C PRO A 1078 -9.83 -58.19 28.06
N ALA A 1079 -9.23 -57.23 28.78
CA ALA A 1079 -8.54 -57.50 30.04
C ALA A 1079 -9.49 -58.08 31.10
N ALA A 1080 -10.76 -57.66 31.09
CA ALA A 1080 -11.85 -58.23 31.89
C ALA A 1080 -11.96 -59.76 31.78
N LEU A 1081 -11.64 -60.34 30.61
CA LEU A 1081 -11.77 -61.77 30.35
C LEU A 1081 -10.43 -62.53 30.43
N TRP A 1082 -9.30 -61.89 30.11
CA TRP A 1082 -8.03 -62.59 29.85
C TRP A 1082 -6.82 -62.17 30.70
N HIS A 1083 -6.99 -61.27 31.68
CA HIS A 1083 -5.90 -60.77 32.52
C HIS A 1083 -5.31 -61.83 33.48
N PRO A 1084 -3.96 -61.93 33.59
CA PRO A 1084 -3.30 -62.94 34.43
C PRO A 1084 -3.44 -62.70 35.94
N GLY A 1085 -3.82 -61.48 36.37
CA GLY A 1085 -4.05 -61.13 37.77
C GLY A 1085 -5.53 -61.26 38.15
N ARG A 1086 -5.81 -61.71 39.39
CA ARG A 1086 -7.17 -61.81 39.95
C ARG A 1086 -7.92 -60.48 39.95
N LYS A 1087 -7.21 -59.39 40.23
CA LYS A 1087 -7.70 -58.03 40.04
C LYS A 1087 -7.28 -57.57 38.65
N VAL A 1088 -8.24 -57.12 37.87
CA VAL A 1088 -8.00 -56.29 36.69
C VAL A 1088 -7.83 -54.85 37.21
N PRO A 1089 -6.74 -54.14 36.89
CA PRO A 1089 -6.66 -52.72 37.16
C PRO A 1089 -7.84 -51.98 36.50
N GLN A 1090 -8.37 -50.94 37.16
CA GLN A 1090 -9.33 -50.04 36.52
C GLN A 1090 -8.66 -49.42 35.27
N GLY A 1091 -9.37 -49.39 34.14
CA GLY A 1091 -8.81 -48.98 32.85
C GLY A 1091 -7.82 -49.96 32.19
N ALA A 1092 -7.67 -51.20 32.66
CA ALA A 1092 -6.65 -52.11 32.11
C ALA A 1092 -6.76 -52.30 30.58
N ALA A 1093 -5.71 -51.86 29.87
CA ALA A 1093 -5.62 -51.95 28.42
C ALA A 1093 -5.83 -53.38 27.88
N PRO A 1094 -6.37 -53.54 26.65
CA PRO A 1094 -6.50 -54.83 25.99
C PRO A 1094 -5.19 -55.63 25.95
N ILE A 1095 -5.30 -56.94 26.08
CA ILE A 1095 -4.15 -57.84 26.16
C ILE A 1095 -3.84 -58.34 24.77
N ASN A 1096 -2.71 -57.90 24.21
CA ASN A 1096 -2.25 -58.39 22.92
C ASN A 1096 -2.01 -59.92 22.96
N ALA A 1097 -2.81 -60.63 22.19
CA ALA A 1097 -2.84 -62.09 22.09
C ALA A 1097 -2.86 -62.52 20.63
N VAL A 1098 -2.37 -63.73 20.34
CA VAL A 1098 -2.67 -64.38 19.06
C VAL A 1098 -4.13 -64.82 19.09
N THR A 1099 -4.93 -64.28 18.19
CA THR A 1099 -6.36 -64.60 18.00
C THR A 1099 -6.63 -65.21 16.63
N GLY A 1100 -5.60 -65.37 15.80
CA GLY A 1100 -5.74 -65.87 14.43
C GLY A 1100 -4.41 -66.18 13.76
N PHE A 1101 -4.48 -66.61 12.50
CA PHE A 1101 -3.32 -66.81 11.64
C PHE A 1101 -3.67 -66.47 10.18
N THR A 1102 -2.82 -65.67 9.53
CA THR A 1102 -2.79 -65.58 8.07
C THR A 1102 -2.02 -66.78 7.53
N LEU A 1103 -2.55 -67.44 6.51
CA LEU A 1103 -1.93 -68.53 5.79
C LEU A 1103 -1.61 -68.07 4.37
N HIS A 1104 -0.33 -68.11 4.00
CA HIS A 1104 0.13 -67.86 2.64
C HIS A 1104 1.03 -68.99 2.13
N HIS A 1105 1.08 -69.17 0.81
CA HIS A 1105 1.92 -70.18 0.18
C HIS A 1105 3.41 -69.76 0.23
N ARG A 1106 4.31 -70.66 0.66
CA ARG A 1106 5.74 -70.37 0.87
C ARG A 1106 6.51 -70.12 -0.42
N LYS A 1107 6.18 -70.87 -1.47
CA LYS A 1107 6.70 -70.54 -2.80
C LYS A 1107 5.84 -69.39 -3.29
N ARG A 1108 6.39 -68.17 -3.34
CA ARG A 1108 5.86 -67.17 -4.27
C ARG A 1108 5.83 -67.84 -5.63
N VAL A 1109 4.63 -68.02 -6.18
CA VAL A 1109 4.50 -68.27 -7.61
C VAL A 1109 4.97 -66.96 -8.23
N THR A 1110 6.19 -66.93 -8.76
CA THR A 1110 6.55 -65.93 -9.77
C THR A 1110 5.44 -66.02 -10.81
N PRO A 1111 4.70 -64.93 -11.11
CA PRO A 1111 3.71 -64.97 -12.19
C PRO A 1111 4.41 -65.58 -13.40
N GLY A 1112 3.91 -66.71 -13.89
CA GLY A 1112 4.54 -67.41 -15.01
C GLY A 1112 4.61 -66.45 -16.18
N ASP A 1113 5.75 -66.39 -16.86
CA ASP A 1113 6.06 -65.37 -17.87
C ASP A 1113 4.84 -65.06 -18.73
N SER A 1114 4.23 -63.89 -18.51
CA SER A 1114 3.07 -63.46 -19.27
C SER A 1114 3.54 -63.21 -20.70
N LYS A 1115 3.31 -64.20 -21.57
CA LYS A 1115 3.48 -64.03 -23.01
C LYS A 1115 2.70 -62.79 -23.41
N THR A 1116 3.40 -61.81 -23.97
CA THR A 1116 2.76 -60.70 -24.68
C THR A 1116 1.93 -61.31 -25.81
N LEU A 1117 0.61 -61.28 -25.67
CA LEU A 1117 -0.30 -61.49 -26.79
C LEU A 1117 -0.33 -60.19 -27.58
N THR A 1118 -0.03 -60.28 -28.88
CA THR A 1118 -0.29 -59.17 -29.78
C THR A 1118 -1.79 -59.10 -30.04
N PHE A 1119 -2.36 -57.91 -30.24
CA PHE A 1119 -3.81 -57.76 -30.41
C PHE A 1119 -4.40 -58.58 -31.59
N GLY A 1120 -3.56 -58.93 -32.58
CA GLY A 1120 -3.91 -59.82 -33.70
C GLY A 1120 -3.87 -61.33 -33.41
N ASP A 1121 -3.38 -61.76 -32.23
CA ASP A 1121 -3.37 -63.16 -31.80
C ASP A 1121 -4.69 -63.55 -31.07
N VAL A 1122 -5.64 -62.61 -30.96
CA VAL A 1122 -6.94 -62.79 -30.31
C VAL A 1122 -8.01 -62.96 -31.37
N GLU A 1123 -8.25 -64.20 -31.80
CA GLU A 1123 -9.43 -64.53 -32.62
C GLU A 1123 -10.69 -64.54 -31.75
N TYR A 1124 -11.73 -63.84 -32.20
CA TYR A 1124 -13.06 -63.94 -31.59
C TYR A 1124 -13.69 -65.27 -32.00
N GLY A 1125 -13.80 -66.20 -31.05
CA GLY A 1125 -14.60 -67.42 -31.20
C GLY A 1125 -16.02 -67.19 -30.70
N ASP A 1126 -17.02 -67.49 -31.52
CA ASP A 1126 -18.45 -67.30 -31.19
C ASP A 1126 -18.98 -68.27 -30.10
N ASP A 1127 -18.14 -69.16 -29.57
CA ASP A 1127 -18.48 -70.13 -28.51
C ASP A 1127 -18.05 -69.62 -27.12
N ILE A 1128 -18.83 -68.70 -26.54
CA ILE A 1128 -18.71 -68.31 -25.12
C ILE A 1128 -19.87 -68.95 -24.33
N PRO A 1129 -19.60 -69.85 -23.36
CA PRO A 1129 -20.61 -70.29 -22.40
C PRO A 1129 -20.89 -69.20 -21.36
N ASP A 1130 -22.17 -69.00 -21.02
CA ASP A 1130 -22.65 -67.97 -20.07
C ASP A 1130 -21.85 -67.89 -18.76
N ILE A 1131 -21.01 -66.87 -18.63
CA ILE A 1131 -20.41 -66.44 -17.36
C ILE A 1131 -20.45 -64.92 -17.29
N ALA A 1132 -21.38 -64.39 -16.47
CA ALA A 1132 -21.57 -62.96 -16.30
C ALA A 1132 -20.45 -62.30 -15.49
N GLU A 1133 -19.86 -61.26 -16.10
CA GLU A 1133 -19.40 -60.00 -15.50
C GLU A 1133 -18.91 -60.02 -14.03
N GLN A 1134 -17.58 -60.07 -13.84
CA GLN A 1134 -16.94 -59.41 -12.71
C GLN A 1134 -15.70 -58.61 -13.15
N PHE A 1135 -15.89 -57.28 -13.23
CA PHE A 1135 -14.91 -56.19 -13.07
C PHE A 1135 -13.60 -56.18 -13.88
N TRP A 1136 -13.33 -55.01 -14.49
CA TRP A 1136 -12.08 -54.21 -14.46
C TRP A 1136 -11.95 -53.41 -15.77
N GLY A 1137 -12.60 -52.24 -15.83
CA GLY A 1137 -12.54 -51.28 -16.93
C GLY A 1137 -13.24 -49.97 -16.52
N PRO A 1138 -12.76 -48.78 -16.93
CA PRO A 1138 -13.13 -47.51 -16.29
C PRO A 1138 -14.49 -46.96 -16.79
N PRO A 1139 -15.28 -46.31 -15.93
CA PRO A 1139 -16.43 -45.54 -16.37
C PRO A 1139 -15.99 -44.13 -16.79
N ASP A 1140 -15.90 -43.91 -18.10
CA ASP A 1140 -15.95 -42.56 -18.70
C ASP A 1140 -17.43 -42.08 -18.69
N PRO A 1141 -17.72 -40.76 -18.67
CA PRO A 1141 -19.04 -40.26 -18.29
C PRO A 1141 -20.04 -40.15 -19.46
N PHE A 1142 -21.33 -40.30 -19.14
CA PHE A 1142 -22.49 -39.90 -19.96
C PHE A 1142 -22.51 -40.35 -21.44
N THR A 1143 -22.98 -41.58 -21.68
CA THR A 1143 -23.90 -41.85 -22.81
C THR A 1143 -25.07 -42.67 -22.29
N GLY A 1144 -26.31 -42.23 -22.57
CA GLY A 1144 -27.51 -42.79 -21.94
C GLY A 1144 -28.11 -43.97 -22.70
N ALA A 1145 -28.82 -44.84 -21.97
CA ALA A 1145 -29.80 -45.76 -22.53
C ALA A 1145 -30.93 -46.05 -21.53
N ASP A 1146 -32.16 -45.85 -22.01
CA ASP A 1146 -33.36 -46.64 -21.78
C ASP A 1146 -33.77 -47.09 -20.37
N ALA A 1147 -34.74 -46.34 -19.84
CA ALA A 1147 -35.66 -46.86 -18.82
C ALA A 1147 -36.64 -47.88 -19.43
N LYS A 1148 -36.46 -49.16 -19.09
CA LYS A 1148 -37.50 -50.20 -19.07
C LYS A 1148 -37.17 -51.23 -17.98
N ASP A 1149 -38.23 -51.80 -17.40
CA ASP A 1149 -38.22 -52.87 -16.38
C ASP A 1149 -37.76 -52.48 -14.96
N LEU A 1150 -38.60 -51.68 -14.30
CA LEU A 1150 -38.68 -51.61 -12.82
C LEU A 1150 -39.74 -52.61 -12.29
N PRO A 1151 -39.47 -53.34 -11.18
CA PRO A 1151 -40.40 -54.33 -10.63
C PRO A 1151 -41.60 -53.64 -9.96
N ARG A 1152 -42.73 -53.58 -10.67
CA ARG A 1152 -43.95 -52.92 -10.19
C ARG A 1152 -44.67 -53.71 -9.10
N ASP A 1153 -44.50 -55.03 -9.10
CA ASP A 1153 -45.21 -55.92 -8.20
C ASP A 1153 -44.70 -55.78 -6.75
N GLU A 1154 -43.39 -55.61 -6.55
CA GLU A 1154 -42.80 -55.31 -5.23
C GLU A 1154 -43.25 -53.94 -4.67
N LEU A 1155 -43.46 -52.94 -5.55
CA LEU A 1155 -43.91 -51.61 -5.15
C LEU A 1155 -45.39 -51.59 -4.74
N ALA A 1156 -46.21 -52.47 -5.33
CA ALA A 1156 -47.61 -52.64 -4.96
C ALA A 1156 -47.78 -53.36 -3.61
N GLU A 1157 -46.94 -54.35 -3.28
CA GLU A 1157 -46.94 -55.02 -1.97
C GLU A 1157 -46.59 -54.07 -0.81
N LEU A 1158 -45.86 -52.99 -1.08
CA LEU A 1158 -45.52 -51.94 -0.12
C LEU A 1158 -46.63 -50.88 0.08
N GLY A 1159 -47.79 -51.04 -0.57
CA GLY A 1159 -48.95 -50.16 -0.40
C GLY A 1159 -48.79 -48.78 -1.05
N LEU A 1160 -47.87 -48.64 -2.00
CA LEU A 1160 -47.67 -47.41 -2.77
C LEU A 1160 -48.55 -47.41 -4.03
N ASP A 1161 -49.13 -46.24 -4.36
CA ASP A 1161 -49.96 -46.09 -5.54
C ASP A 1161 -49.09 -46.04 -6.81
N THR A 1162 -49.17 -47.10 -7.62
CA THR A 1162 -48.42 -47.25 -8.87
C THR A 1162 -49.21 -46.85 -10.13
N THR A 1163 -50.42 -46.28 -9.99
CA THR A 1163 -51.31 -45.98 -11.13
C THR A 1163 -50.77 -44.96 -12.13
N GLY A 1164 -49.76 -44.16 -11.76
CA GLY A 1164 -49.14 -43.16 -12.62
C GLY A 1164 -48.11 -43.67 -13.64
N LEU A 1165 -47.71 -44.95 -13.59
CA LEU A 1165 -46.61 -45.47 -14.41
C LEU A 1165 -47.08 -46.12 -15.72
N THR A 1166 -47.41 -45.34 -16.75
CA THR A 1166 -47.46 -45.83 -18.14
C THR A 1166 -46.71 -44.89 -19.08
N MET A 1167 -45.83 -45.47 -19.92
CA MET A 1167 -45.04 -44.77 -20.93
C MET A 1167 -45.45 -45.28 -22.31
N ALA A 1168 -45.99 -44.38 -23.15
CA ALA A 1168 -46.31 -44.65 -24.54
C ALA A 1168 -46.28 -43.36 -25.41
N ASP A 1169 -45.07 -42.83 -25.59
CA ASP A 1169 -44.54 -42.39 -26.90
C ASP A 1169 -45.15 -41.12 -27.60
N PRO A 1170 -44.50 -40.55 -28.65
CA PRO A 1170 -43.78 -39.30 -28.42
C PRO A 1170 -44.02 -38.19 -29.48
N VAL A 1171 -44.38 -36.98 -29.06
CA VAL A 1171 -44.44 -35.81 -29.98
C VAL A 1171 -43.95 -34.51 -29.31
N LEU A 1172 -42.79 -34.06 -29.77
CA LEU A 1172 -42.34 -32.68 -30.03
C LEU A 1172 -42.85 -31.50 -29.17
N ALA A 1173 -41.84 -30.73 -28.75
CA ALA A 1173 -41.75 -29.27 -28.80
C ALA A 1173 -42.65 -28.42 -27.87
N GLY A 1174 -42.00 -27.77 -26.89
CA GLY A 1174 -42.53 -26.54 -26.31
C GLY A 1174 -41.99 -26.18 -24.92
N VAL A 1175 -41.06 -25.22 -24.88
CA VAL A 1175 -40.70 -24.38 -23.70
C VAL A 1175 -39.79 -25.02 -22.63
N SER A 1176 -38.72 -24.25 -22.33
CA SER A 1176 -37.66 -24.37 -21.30
C SER A 1176 -36.83 -25.65 -21.27
#